data_AF-A0AAE8STA2-F1
#
_entry.id   AF-A0AAE8STA2-F1
#
_cell.length_a   1.000
_cell.length_b   1.000
_cell.length_c   1.000
_cell.angle_alpha   90.00
_cell.angle_beta   90.00
_cell.angle_gamma   90.00
#
_symmetry.space_group_name_H-M   'P 1'
#
loop_
_entity.id
_entity.type
_entity.pdbx_description
1 polymer ?
#
loop_
_entity_poly.entity_id
_entity_poly.type
_entity_poly.pdbx_seq_one_letter_code
_entity_poly.pdbx_strand_id
1 'polypeptide(L)'
;MTSQLYWRKFTRNGEIDQDSIADEKFLAENFTDFFGRWLQQGDNTQIQSYDGLVMSFWGCAVETGESPDASISGAEFIIPMNHFYDQELLRNPTLMSLLPDNLPQIVFKEKDYDEAAKHLRLSLLQTVDPTEVKPDVTMPWWVLGGDKRVPSPTADLSFKILLENKEGLSPFNILHASIEDAVGIEKMQTLKKVPPSPDTVGPALFIGLFSANTFNAIMMVDFWNPIYSWRRGCLMQYVPTDTVFDGKAYDLDARFIENVKKSQYARQKIEGSPEYELIKILDVDLKTHQDSILMYFQAIQARMKENPVATLQDYLTLAESRRRIYRPLPLDEFGPTMPFALALDPRQPLFKEMAADGTIQNMPDRGKTFLLTWTHSLSADDPQLLPQAESPATPAPLSIEALPKPATLSLPCQSVAIQSTPSDAPLRRECPFLASMVPDSNVYALKETLAENAPNWADDVLCLIKSPYWVTGNPEETAKRWMEAMQEYEGWSLDSYDDVKLLAVSIYQHLRNKSMPITRDPQNYWPDEALETFRSWANSGFPRDSSDSPVPQVLIPKPVKPRDTFRVRKDIMSLSKQEIAEYQAKLDDVLQVDALGSKWQELGDLHANWCPHYQEATLLWHRAYLLYVEKLVDFPIPYWNTYATETACAKSPLAGIPPMFLDDTYIHPADESVRPNPLRYALSLGGKSKDGSSQFVTRNPVLVERPSSADSDRKIGLFKNYHEQISRALKKSRFTSPDAAQNFGKPWGNIPDTTDNQSESLHSFPFDFHQLIEQVNDNFHRWVGPDMADNSYTAFDPIFLSFHSNMDRLAGTFIDAHPENQFTSNFPLQPFINSCTDLSYNDPRLWRYTTIGDVAKDTRSLGYMYGAPAGPDAFTLPSAAERGRLVPQASGGRAMNKPAGTLNR
;
A
#
# COMPACT_ATOMS: atom_id res chain seq x y z
N MET A 1 -0.21 -57.45 -14.90
CA MET A 1 -0.85 -57.89 -13.64
C MET A 1 -1.70 -56.72 -13.18
N THR A 2 -3.01 -56.89 -13.08
CA THR A 2 -3.92 -55.82 -12.63
C THR A 2 -3.63 -55.51 -11.17
N SER A 3 -3.31 -54.26 -10.87
CA SER A 3 -3.02 -53.82 -9.51
C SER A 3 -4.31 -53.81 -8.69
N GLN A 4 -4.31 -54.55 -7.58
CA GLN A 4 -5.46 -54.62 -6.68
C GLN A 4 -5.54 -53.31 -5.91
N LEU A 5 -6.68 -52.61 -6.02
CA LEU A 5 -6.96 -51.44 -5.20
C LEU A 5 -7.36 -51.92 -3.80
N TYR A 6 -6.88 -51.26 -2.76
CA TYR A 6 -7.20 -51.56 -1.36
C TYR A 6 -7.87 -50.34 -0.73
N TRP A 7 -8.80 -50.58 0.17
CA TRP A 7 -9.40 -49.54 0.99
C TRP A 7 -9.20 -49.86 2.47
N ARG A 8 -8.92 -48.83 3.26
CA ARG A 8 -8.64 -48.93 4.69
C ARG A 8 -9.86 -48.52 5.49
N LYS A 9 -10.29 -49.39 6.39
CA LYS A 9 -11.31 -49.07 7.40
C LYS A 9 -10.62 -48.62 8.67
N PHE A 10 -10.74 -47.33 8.99
CA PHE A 10 -10.16 -46.74 10.19
C PHE A 10 -11.00 -47.07 11.43
N THR A 11 -10.42 -47.81 12.38
CA THR A 11 -11.10 -48.22 13.61
C THR A 11 -10.74 -47.28 14.76
N ARG A 12 -11.61 -46.30 15.04
CA ARG A 12 -11.41 -45.25 16.07
C ARG A 12 -11.59 -45.72 17.52
N ASN A 13 -11.30 -46.99 17.80
CA ASN A 13 -11.41 -47.62 19.12
C ASN A 13 -10.05 -48.13 19.65
N GLY A 14 -8.93 -47.76 19.00
CA GLY A 14 -7.58 -48.11 19.44
C GLY A 14 -7.07 -49.45 18.92
N GLU A 15 -7.83 -50.14 18.08
CA GLU A 15 -7.36 -51.31 17.33
C GLU A 15 -6.77 -50.91 15.98
N ILE A 16 -5.91 -51.77 15.43
CA ILE A 16 -5.18 -51.53 14.18
C ILE A 16 -6.16 -51.46 13.01
N ASP A 17 -6.00 -50.44 12.16
CA ASP A 17 -6.80 -50.25 10.94
C ASP A 17 -6.76 -51.49 10.05
N GLN A 18 -7.90 -51.82 9.43
CA GLN A 18 -8.01 -52.99 8.56
C GLN A 18 -7.98 -52.58 7.09
N ASP A 19 -7.00 -53.09 6.35
CA ASP A 19 -6.93 -52.99 4.90
C ASP A 19 -7.69 -54.14 4.24
N SER A 20 -8.59 -53.81 3.33
CA SER A 20 -9.35 -54.77 2.54
C SER A 20 -9.16 -54.50 1.05
N ILE A 21 -9.14 -55.56 0.24
CA ILE A 21 -9.15 -55.41 -1.22
C ILE A 21 -10.50 -54.78 -1.61
N ALA A 22 -10.45 -53.75 -2.45
CA ALA A 22 -11.63 -53.17 -3.07
C ALA A 22 -12.15 -54.16 -4.12
N ASP A 23 -13.13 -54.96 -3.73
CA ASP A 23 -13.79 -55.90 -4.64
C ASP A 23 -14.65 -55.16 -5.68
N GLU A 24 -15.09 -55.89 -6.71
CA GLU A 24 -15.90 -55.31 -7.81
C GLU A 24 -17.15 -54.59 -7.29
N LYS A 25 -17.71 -55.06 -6.17
CA LYS A 25 -18.88 -54.44 -5.56
C LYS A 25 -18.54 -53.09 -4.91
N PHE A 26 -17.45 -53.01 -4.15
CA PHE A 26 -16.99 -51.77 -3.52
C PHE A 26 -16.64 -50.69 -4.56
N LEU A 27 -15.97 -51.08 -5.65
CA LEU A 27 -15.62 -50.18 -6.74
C LEU A 27 -16.87 -49.65 -7.47
N ALA A 28 -17.85 -50.53 -7.73
CA ALA A 28 -19.11 -50.15 -8.37
C ALA A 28 -20.00 -49.23 -7.52
N GLU A 29 -19.91 -49.33 -6.19
CA GLU A 29 -20.72 -48.52 -5.27
C GLU A 29 -20.07 -47.17 -4.92
N ASN A 30 -18.73 -47.11 -4.81
CA ASN A 30 -18.03 -45.96 -4.22
C ASN A 30 -17.14 -45.17 -5.20
N PHE A 31 -16.74 -45.75 -6.34
CA PHE A 31 -15.89 -45.10 -7.34
C PHE A 31 -16.71 -44.74 -8.60
N THR A 32 -17.89 -44.17 -8.40
CA THR A 32 -18.88 -43.90 -9.45
C THR A 32 -18.72 -42.53 -10.11
N ASP A 33 -17.96 -41.62 -9.51
CA ASP A 33 -17.65 -40.32 -10.09
C ASP A 33 -16.58 -40.43 -11.19
N PHE A 34 -16.32 -39.33 -11.88
CA PHE A 34 -15.41 -39.31 -13.02
C PHE A 34 -13.99 -39.78 -12.64
N PHE A 35 -13.47 -39.34 -11.48
CA PHE A 35 -12.14 -39.72 -11.00
C PHE A 35 -12.07 -41.19 -10.60
N GLY A 36 -13.10 -41.70 -9.93
CA GLY A 36 -13.18 -43.10 -9.54
C GLY A 36 -13.22 -44.05 -10.73
N ARG A 37 -13.89 -43.67 -11.83
CA ARG A 37 -13.88 -44.44 -13.08
C ARG A 37 -12.57 -44.29 -13.85
N TRP A 38 -11.95 -43.11 -13.84
CA TRP A 38 -10.67 -42.84 -14.52
C TRP A 38 -9.51 -43.66 -13.93
N LEU A 39 -9.49 -43.83 -12.60
CA LEU A 39 -8.50 -44.66 -11.90
C LEU A 39 -8.61 -46.16 -12.20
N GLN A 40 -9.76 -46.61 -12.73
CA GLN A 40 -10.01 -48.01 -13.09
C GLN A 40 -9.65 -48.32 -14.55
N GLN A 41 -9.13 -47.35 -15.31
CA GLN A 41 -8.82 -47.49 -16.74
C GLN A 41 -7.31 -47.60 -16.99
N GLY A 42 -6.90 -48.62 -17.75
CA GLY A 42 -5.53 -48.77 -18.25
C GLY A 42 -4.46 -48.73 -17.15
N ASP A 43 -3.36 -48.04 -17.44
CA ASP A 43 -2.20 -47.92 -16.54
C ASP A 43 -2.43 -46.94 -15.39
N ASN A 44 -3.57 -46.21 -15.35
CA ASN A 44 -3.91 -45.29 -14.26
C ASN A 44 -4.11 -46.03 -12.93
N THR A 45 -4.42 -47.32 -13.00
CA THR A 45 -4.49 -48.25 -11.85
C THR A 45 -3.13 -48.44 -11.15
N GLN A 46 -2.03 -48.00 -11.75
CA GLN A 46 -0.66 -48.14 -11.25
C GLN A 46 -0.13 -46.88 -10.53
N ILE A 47 -0.90 -45.79 -10.47
CA ILE A 47 -0.47 -44.52 -9.87
C ILE A 47 -0.48 -44.63 -8.34
N GLN A 48 0.69 -44.47 -7.71
CA GLN A 48 0.87 -44.70 -6.27
C GLN A 48 1.05 -43.42 -5.41
N SER A 49 1.06 -42.23 -6.03
CA SER A 49 1.23 -40.96 -5.30
C SER A 49 0.27 -39.88 -5.79
N TYR A 50 -0.09 -38.97 -4.89
CA TYR A 50 -0.94 -37.82 -5.21
C TYR A 50 -0.33 -36.95 -6.31
N ASP A 51 0.99 -36.71 -6.27
CA ASP A 51 1.71 -36.01 -7.33
C ASP A 51 1.67 -36.78 -8.66
N GLY A 52 1.80 -38.11 -8.66
CA GLY A 52 1.64 -38.92 -9.87
C GLY A 52 0.22 -38.85 -10.45
N LEU A 53 -0.78 -38.67 -9.60
CA LEU A 53 -2.19 -38.56 -9.97
C LEU A 53 -2.49 -37.19 -10.59
N VAL A 54 -1.93 -36.12 -10.02
CA VAL A 54 -1.97 -34.77 -10.59
C VAL A 54 -1.15 -34.73 -11.89
N MET A 55 0.04 -35.29 -11.92
CA MET A 55 0.90 -35.25 -13.10
C MET A 55 0.37 -36.10 -14.25
N SER A 56 -0.29 -37.25 -14.02
CA SER A 56 -0.92 -38.00 -15.13
C SER A 56 -2.24 -37.37 -15.60
N PHE A 57 -3.00 -36.73 -14.72
CA PHE A 57 -4.23 -36.02 -15.09
C PHE A 57 -3.95 -34.74 -15.89
N TRP A 58 -2.82 -34.08 -15.64
CA TRP A 58 -2.39 -32.85 -16.30
C TRP A 58 -1.30 -33.05 -17.37
N GLY A 59 -0.59 -34.18 -17.34
CA GLY A 59 0.63 -34.46 -18.13
C GLY A 59 0.40 -34.98 -19.55
N CYS A 60 -0.83 -35.30 -19.94
CA CYS A 60 -1.15 -35.44 -21.38
C CYS A 60 -0.95 -34.13 -22.17
N ALA A 61 -0.62 -33.02 -21.51
CA ALA A 61 -0.31 -31.75 -22.15
C ALA A 61 1.19 -31.50 -22.40
N VAL A 62 2.12 -32.35 -21.94
CA VAL A 62 3.55 -32.01 -21.95
C VAL A 62 4.47 -33.20 -22.31
N GLU A 63 4.16 -33.96 -23.36
CA GLU A 63 5.18 -34.79 -24.01
C GLU A 63 4.97 -34.80 -25.54
N THR A 64 5.54 -33.81 -26.21
CA THR A 64 6.28 -33.99 -27.47
C THR A 64 7.19 -32.77 -27.62
N GLY A 65 8.50 -33.00 -27.52
CA GLY A 65 9.54 -32.00 -27.74
C GLY A 65 9.68 -31.63 -29.21
N GLU A 66 8.65 -31.03 -29.77
CA GLU A 66 8.74 -30.18 -30.96
C GLU A 66 8.25 -28.79 -30.58
N SER A 67 9.01 -27.77 -30.97
CA SER A 67 8.73 -26.35 -30.75
C SER A 67 7.23 -26.05 -30.96
N PRO A 68 6.54 -25.30 -30.07
CA PRO A 68 5.17 -24.90 -30.33
C PRO A 68 5.18 -23.75 -31.34
N ASP A 69 5.49 -24.07 -32.59
CA ASP A 69 4.94 -23.37 -33.73
C ASP A 69 3.56 -24.00 -34.00
N ALA A 70 2.62 -23.75 -33.07
CA ALA A 70 1.21 -24.06 -33.25
C ALA A 70 0.38 -23.14 -32.34
N SER A 71 -0.14 -22.09 -32.95
CA SER A 71 -1.27 -21.32 -32.44
C SER A 71 -2.37 -22.24 -31.88
N ILE A 72 -2.74 -22.10 -30.60
CA ILE A 72 -4.08 -22.50 -30.16
C ILE A 72 -5.04 -21.47 -30.77
N SER A 73 -5.33 -21.61 -32.07
CA SER A 73 -6.31 -20.76 -32.73
C SER A 73 -7.69 -21.18 -32.24
N GLY A 74 -8.21 -20.55 -31.18
CA GLY A 74 -9.63 -20.74 -30.82
C GLY A 74 -10.07 -20.53 -29.38
N ALA A 75 -9.24 -20.05 -28.45
CA ALA A 75 -9.73 -19.75 -27.10
C ALA A 75 -10.80 -18.64 -27.13
N GLU A 76 -11.95 -18.92 -26.50
CA GLU A 76 -13.05 -17.96 -26.32
C GLU A 76 -12.97 -17.36 -24.91
N PHE A 77 -13.13 -16.05 -24.81
CA PHE A 77 -13.09 -15.30 -23.55
C PHE A 77 -14.42 -14.57 -23.31
N ILE A 78 -14.79 -14.42 -22.05
CA ILE A 78 -15.97 -13.65 -21.64
C ILE A 78 -15.51 -12.26 -21.16
N ILE A 79 -16.11 -11.19 -21.71
CA ILE A 79 -15.85 -9.82 -21.25
C ILE A 79 -16.41 -9.64 -19.82
N PRO A 80 -15.66 -9.03 -18.88
CA PRO A 80 -16.18 -8.74 -17.54
C PRO A 80 -17.44 -7.86 -17.59
N MET A 81 -18.45 -8.20 -16.79
CA MET A 81 -19.73 -7.48 -16.82
C MET A 81 -19.62 -6.02 -16.38
N ASN A 82 -18.60 -5.69 -15.55
CA ASN A 82 -18.25 -4.32 -15.18
C ASN A 82 -17.88 -3.40 -16.34
N HIS A 83 -17.62 -3.97 -17.52
CA HIS A 83 -17.50 -3.16 -18.72
C HIS A 83 -18.85 -2.59 -19.19
N PHE A 84 -19.96 -3.26 -18.85
CA PHE A 84 -21.29 -2.99 -19.38
C PHE A 84 -22.28 -2.44 -18.35
N TYR A 85 -22.12 -2.77 -17.06
CA TYR A 85 -22.94 -2.24 -15.96
C TYR A 85 -22.25 -2.44 -14.61
N ASP A 86 -22.79 -1.86 -13.54
CA ASP A 86 -22.23 -1.93 -12.19
C ASP A 86 -22.57 -3.30 -11.56
N GLN A 87 -21.66 -4.26 -11.73
CA GLN A 87 -21.88 -5.65 -11.33
C GLN A 87 -21.88 -5.80 -9.81
N GLU A 88 -20.98 -5.10 -9.13
CA GLU A 88 -20.88 -5.11 -7.66
C GLU A 88 -22.20 -4.68 -7.02
N LEU A 89 -22.80 -3.60 -7.52
CA LEU A 89 -24.07 -3.09 -6.99
C LEU A 89 -25.27 -3.94 -7.40
N LEU A 90 -25.40 -4.27 -8.68
CA LEU A 90 -26.63 -4.88 -9.21
C LEU A 90 -26.69 -6.40 -9.05
N ARG A 91 -25.62 -7.08 -8.63
CA ARG A 91 -25.69 -8.49 -8.22
C ARG A 91 -26.10 -8.70 -6.78
N ASN A 92 -26.30 -7.62 -6.04
CA ASN A 92 -26.78 -7.71 -4.68
C ASN A 92 -28.21 -8.28 -4.65
N PRO A 93 -28.51 -9.34 -3.85
CA PRO A 93 -29.83 -9.99 -3.84
C PRO A 93 -31.00 -9.02 -3.61
N THR A 94 -30.76 -7.91 -2.90
CA THR A 94 -31.79 -6.92 -2.59
C THR A 94 -32.04 -5.92 -3.74
N LEU A 95 -31.08 -5.77 -4.66
CA LEU A 95 -31.10 -4.81 -5.77
C LEU A 95 -31.12 -5.47 -7.15
N MET A 96 -30.98 -6.80 -7.22
CA MET A 96 -30.88 -7.57 -8.46
C MET A 96 -32.16 -7.59 -9.29
N SER A 97 -33.30 -7.15 -8.76
CA SER A 97 -34.59 -7.16 -9.47
C SER A 97 -34.59 -6.32 -10.76
N LEU A 98 -33.71 -5.33 -10.87
CA LEU A 98 -33.53 -4.53 -12.08
C LEU A 98 -32.93 -5.35 -13.24
N LEU A 99 -32.08 -6.33 -12.94
CA LEU A 99 -31.46 -7.15 -13.97
C LEU A 99 -32.45 -8.22 -14.48
N PRO A 100 -32.52 -8.45 -15.80
CA PRO A 100 -33.23 -9.60 -16.36
C PRO A 100 -32.58 -10.93 -15.94
N ASP A 101 -33.38 -11.97 -15.71
CA ASP A 101 -32.88 -13.29 -15.28
C ASP A 101 -31.91 -13.95 -16.28
N ASN A 102 -32.01 -13.61 -17.57
CA ASN A 102 -31.26 -14.25 -18.67
C ASN A 102 -30.41 -13.24 -19.44
N LEU A 103 -29.48 -12.56 -18.76
CA LEU A 103 -28.50 -11.71 -19.44
C LEU A 103 -27.52 -12.55 -20.26
N PRO A 104 -27.31 -12.24 -21.55
CA PRO A 104 -26.39 -13.00 -22.36
C PRO A 104 -24.94 -12.69 -21.99
N GLN A 105 -24.09 -13.71 -22.06
CA GLN A 105 -22.64 -13.52 -21.98
C GLN A 105 -22.09 -12.94 -23.28
N ILE A 106 -21.23 -11.93 -23.15
CA ILE A 106 -20.51 -11.35 -24.29
C ILE A 106 -19.17 -12.06 -24.43
N VAL A 107 -19.02 -12.82 -25.52
CA VAL A 107 -17.87 -13.67 -25.79
C VAL A 107 -17.08 -13.12 -26.97
N PHE A 108 -15.76 -13.22 -26.92
CA PHE A 108 -14.85 -12.90 -28.01
C PHE A 108 -13.77 -13.97 -28.18
N LYS A 109 -13.11 -14.00 -29.33
CA LYS A 109 -11.98 -14.91 -29.57
C LYS A 109 -10.68 -14.19 -29.26
N GLU A 110 -9.71 -14.92 -28.70
CA GLU A 110 -8.38 -14.39 -28.37
C GLU A 110 -7.73 -13.67 -29.55
N LYS A 111 -7.79 -14.29 -30.74
CA LYS A 111 -7.24 -13.71 -31.97
C LYS A 111 -7.81 -12.33 -32.33
N ASP A 112 -9.12 -12.14 -32.12
CA ASP A 112 -9.81 -10.89 -32.49
C ASP A 112 -9.44 -9.80 -31.47
N TYR A 113 -9.21 -10.19 -30.21
CA TYR A 113 -8.70 -9.32 -29.17
C TYR A 113 -7.25 -8.93 -29.39
N ASP A 114 -6.37 -9.88 -29.69
CA ASP A 114 -4.96 -9.62 -29.96
C ASP A 114 -4.81 -8.66 -31.15
N GLU A 115 -5.64 -8.82 -32.18
CA GLU A 115 -5.72 -7.90 -33.31
C GLU A 115 -6.16 -6.49 -32.88
N ALA A 116 -7.23 -6.38 -32.07
CA ALA A 116 -7.69 -5.10 -31.54
C ALA A 116 -6.65 -4.41 -30.63
N ALA A 117 -6.02 -5.15 -29.72
CA ALA A 117 -4.98 -4.67 -28.82
C ALA A 117 -3.75 -4.20 -29.60
N LYS A 118 -3.38 -4.91 -30.66
CA LYS A 118 -2.31 -4.52 -31.59
C LYS A 118 -2.65 -3.24 -32.35
N HIS A 119 -3.87 -3.10 -32.86
CA HIS A 119 -4.29 -1.86 -33.52
C HIS A 119 -4.21 -0.64 -32.59
N LEU A 120 -4.46 -0.82 -31.29
CA LEU A 120 -4.35 0.23 -30.29
C LEU A 120 -2.94 0.40 -29.70
N ARG A 121 -1.99 -0.47 -30.08
CA ARG A 121 -0.63 -0.55 -29.51
C ARG A 121 -0.64 -0.57 -27.99
N LEU A 122 -1.51 -1.40 -27.45
CA LEU A 122 -1.81 -1.48 -26.03
C LEU A 122 -0.60 -2.03 -25.26
N SER A 123 -0.02 -1.24 -24.35
CA SER A 123 1.30 -1.55 -23.80
C SER A 123 1.40 -1.28 -22.30
N LEU A 124 2.06 -2.17 -21.56
CA LEU A 124 2.49 -1.89 -20.19
C LEU A 124 3.83 -1.16 -20.23
N LEU A 125 3.93 -0.07 -19.47
CA LEU A 125 5.08 0.82 -19.48
C LEU A 125 5.77 0.82 -18.12
N GLN A 126 7.08 1.02 -18.13
CA GLN A 126 7.88 1.32 -16.96
C GLN A 126 8.67 2.59 -17.18
N THR A 127 8.62 3.51 -16.23
CA THR A 127 9.42 4.74 -16.25
C THR A 127 10.91 4.39 -16.21
N VAL A 128 11.72 5.01 -17.05
CA VAL A 128 13.15 4.80 -17.13
C VAL A 128 13.89 6.13 -17.16
N ASP A 129 15.14 6.12 -16.71
CA ASP A 129 16.06 7.23 -16.96
C ASP A 129 16.56 7.14 -18.42
N PRO A 130 16.22 8.11 -19.29
CA PRO A 130 16.62 8.09 -20.70
C PRO A 130 18.14 8.20 -20.91
N THR A 131 18.90 8.61 -19.87
CA THR A 131 20.36 8.68 -19.90
C THR A 131 21.03 7.32 -19.61
N GLU A 132 20.31 6.39 -18.98
CA GLU A 132 20.78 5.04 -18.69
C GLU A 132 20.25 4.04 -19.71
N VAL A 133 19.01 4.21 -20.14
CA VAL A 133 18.32 3.29 -21.04
C VAL A 133 17.54 4.09 -22.09
N LYS A 134 17.84 3.88 -23.38
CA LYS A 134 17.12 4.53 -24.48
C LYS A 134 15.61 4.27 -24.39
N PRO A 135 14.73 5.28 -24.26
CA PRO A 135 13.30 5.06 -24.11
C PRO A 135 12.64 4.56 -25.39
N ASP A 136 11.55 3.80 -25.24
CA ASP A 136 10.68 3.36 -26.34
C ASP A 136 9.54 4.36 -26.57
N VAL A 137 9.09 5.02 -25.49
CA VAL A 137 8.00 6.00 -25.50
C VAL A 137 8.37 7.16 -24.58
N THR A 138 8.08 8.37 -25.02
CA THR A 138 8.25 9.59 -24.21
C THR A 138 6.90 10.31 -24.17
N MET A 139 6.43 10.66 -22.98
CA MET A 139 5.12 11.30 -22.78
C MET A 139 5.24 12.47 -21.80
N PRO A 140 4.46 13.54 -21.97
CA PRO A 140 4.49 14.63 -21.01
C PRO A 140 4.15 14.15 -19.60
N TRP A 141 4.90 14.64 -18.63
CA TRP A 141 4.81 14.24 -17.22
C TRP A 141 3.39 14.39 -16.63
N TRP A 142 2.62 15.36 -17.10
CA TRP A 142 1.24 15.61 -16.66
C TRP A 142 0.25 14.51 -17.08
N VAL A 143 0.61 13.63 -18.02
CA VAL A 143 -0.22 12.47 -18.42
C VAL A 143 -0.43 11.49 -17.25
N LEU A 144 0.44 11.53 -16.24
CA LEU A 144 0.34 10.73 -15.01
C LEU A 144 -0.18 11.52 -13.79
N GLY A 145 -0.80 12.70 -13.98
CA GLY A 145 -1.42 13.42 -12.86
C GLY A 145 -0.59 14.46 -12.11
N GLY A 146 0.56 14.84 -12.65
CA GLY A 146 1.40 15.85 -12.01
C GLY A 146 0.78 17.26 -11.90
N ASP A 147 1.32 18.06 -10.97
CA ASP A 147 0.89 19.41 -10.60
C ASP A 147 0.67 20.38 -11.80
N LYS A 148 -0.59 20.68 -12.14
CA LYS A 148 -0.91 21.58 -13.26
C LYS A 148 -0.78 23.07 -12.94
N ARG A 149 -0.33 23.47 -11.74
CA ARG A 149 -0.40 24.85 -11.23
C ARG A 149 0.79 25.73 -11.64
N VAL A 150 1.90 25.13 -12.06
CA VAL A 150 3.07 25.89 -12.57
C VAL A 150 3.51 25.29 -13.91
N PRO A 151 3.68 26.07 -14.98
CA PRO A 151 4.38 25.61 -16.18
C PRO A 151 5.87 25.42 -15.84
N SER A 152 6.18 24.33 -15.15
CA SER A 152 7.55 23.84 -15.03
C SER A 152 7.89 23.12 -16.34
N PRO A 153 9.09 23.31 -16.91
CA PRO A 153 9.57 22.55 -18.06
C PRO A 153 9.97 21.14 -17.59
N THR A 154 9.16 20.48 -16.78
CA THR A 154 9.38 19.11 -16.35
C THR A 154 9.45 18.26 -17.61
N ALA A 155 10.63 17.66 -17.83
CA ALA A 155 10.91 16.87 -19.01
C ALA A 155 9.84 15.79 -19.20
N ASP A 156 9.50 15.52 -20.45
CA ASP A 156 8.63 14.39 -20.78
C ASP A 156 9.19 13.12 -20.12
N LEU A 157 8.30 12.39 -19.44
CA LEU A 157 8.64 11.12 -18.83
C LEU A 157 8.99 10.11 -19.91
N SER A 158 10.10 9.40 -19.67
CA SER A 158 10.65 8.41 -20.57
C SER A 158 10.27 7.01 -20.07
N PHE A 159 9.84 6.15 -20.99
CA PHE A 159 9.33 4.84 -20.67
C PHE A 159 9.95 3.76 -21.54
N LYS A 160 10.12 2.58 -20.94
CA LYS A 160 10.28 1.31 -21.64
C LYS A 160 8.96 0.57 -21.74
N ILE A 161 8.75 -0.10 -22.87
CA ILE A 161 7.62 -1.01 -23.05
C ILE A 161 8.01 -2.33 -22.39
N LEU A 162 7.33 -2.68 -21.30
CA LEU A 162 7.49 -3.98 -20.64
C LEU A 162 6.74 -5.09 -21.37
N LEU A 163 5.59 -4.74 -21.93
CA LEU A 163 4.73 -5.66 -22.68
C LEU A 163 4.06 -4.87 -23.80
N GLU A 164 4.26 -5.30 -25.04
CA GLU A 164 3.67 -4.66 -26.22
C GLU A 164 2.44 -5.44 -26.71
N ASN A 165 1.43 -4.71 -27.18
CA ASN A 165 0.18 -5.23 -27.73
C ASN A 165 -0.64 -6.12 -26.78
N LYS A 166 -0.46 -5.98 -25.45
CA LYS A 166 -1.17 -6.73 -24.41
C LYS A 166 -1.38 -5.90 -23.14
N GLU A 167 -2.33 -6.34 -22.32
CA GLU A 167 -2.71 -5.68 -21.05
C GLU A 167 -2.18 -6.40 -19.79
N GLY A 168 -1.47 -7.52 -19.95
CA GLY A 168 -1.01 -8.38 -18.85
C GLY A 168 -1.22 -9.87 -19.17
N LEU A 169 -1.41 -10.68 -18.12
CA LEU A 169 -1.61 -12.14 -18.22
C LEU A 169 -3.03 -12.56 -18.67
N SER A 170 -4.00 -11.64 -18.71
CA SER A 170 -5.38 -11.89 -19.16
C SER A 170 -5.89 -10.70 -19.99
N PRO A 171 -6.73 -10.91 -21.01
CA PRO A 171 -7.35 -9.82 -21.77
C PRO A 171 -8.38 -9.02 -20.95
N PHE A 172 -8.63 -7.77 -21.34
CA PHE A 172 -9.61 -6.86 -20.72
C PHE A 172 -9.38 -6.60 -19.22
N ASN A 173 -8.27 -5.94 -18.88
CA ASN A 173 -8.02 -5.45 -17.52
C ASN A 173 -8.69 -4.08 -17.32
N ILE A 174 -9.89 -4.07 -16.74
CA ILE A 174 -10.67 -2.84 -16.57
C ILE A 174 -10.67 -2.33 -15.13
N LEU A 175 -10.92 -1.02 -14.98
CA LEU A 175 -11.38 -0.48 -13.70
C LEU A 175 -12.74 -1.13 -13.37
N HIS A 176 -13.05 -1.26 -12.09
CA HIS A 176 -14.35 -1.74 -11.59
C HIS A 176 -14.87 -0.83 -10.49
N ALA A 177 -16.18 -0.88 -10.21
CA ALA A 177 -16.76 -0.18 -9.08
C ALA A 177 -16.27 -0.81 -7.76
N SER A 178 -16.21 -0.01 -6.70
CA SER A 178 -15.83 -0.52 -5.38
C SER A 178 -16.93 -1.44 -4.84
N ILE A 179 -16.54 -2.65 -4.44
CA ILE A 179 -17.45 -3.60 -3.79
C ILE A 179 -17.90 -3.05 -2.42
N GLU A 180 -17.05 -2.30 -1.75
CA GLU A 180 -17.34 -1.63 -0.48
C GLU A 180 -18.44 -0.58 -0.65
N ASP A 181 -18.36 0.24 -1.70
CA ASP A 181 -19.38 1.23 -2.03
C ASP A 181 -20.72 0.56 -2.36
N ALA A 182 -20.69 -0.53 -3.14
CA ALA A 182 -21.88 -1.31 -3.46
C ALA A 182 -22.58 -1.88 -2.22
N VAL A 183 -21.80 -2.44 -1.28
CA VAL A 183 -22.30 -2.93 0.02
C VAL A 183 -22.83 -1.78 0.88
N GLY A 184 -22.18 -0.63 0.85
CA GLY A 184 -22.65 0.58 1.52
C GLY A 184 -24.03 1.01 1.01
N ILE A 185 -24.21 1.06 -0.31
CA ILE A 185 -25.50 1.38 -0.94
C ILE A 185 -26.56 0.35 -0.55
N GLU A 186 -26.25 -0.96 -0.59
CA GLU A 186 -27.19 -1.99 -0.14
C GLU A 186 -27.65 -1.73 1.30
N LYS A 187 -26.71 -1.49 2.23
CA LYS A 187 -27.04 -1.25 3.64
C LYS A 187 -27.94 -0.02 3.81
N MET A 188 -27.65 1.06 3.10
CA MET A 188 -28.48 2.28 3.13
C MET A 188 -29.85 2.08 2.49
N GLN A 189 -29.93 1.24 1.46
CA GLN A 189 -31.17 0.91 0.77
C GLN A 189 -32.00 -0.14 1.52
N THR A 190 -31.42 -0.83 2.52
CA THR A 190 -32.06 -1.91 3.30
C THR A 190 -32.23 -1.59 4.78
N LEU A 191 -32.19 -0.32 5.16
CA LEU A 191 -32.37 0.11 6.56
C LEU A 191 -33.68 -0.45 7.13
N LYS A 192 -33.56 -1.20 8.23
CA LYS A 192 -34.68 -1.82 8.96
C LYS A 192 -35.06 -0.94 10.15
N LYS A 193 -36.36 -0.80 10.43
CA LYS A 193 -36.82 -0.26 11.73
C LYS A 193 -36.36 -1.17 12.85
N VAL A 194 -35.83 -0.58 13.93
CA VAL A 194 -35.71 -1.29 15.21
C VAL A 194 -37.13 -1.65 15.67
N PRO A 195 -37.45 -2.92 15.92
CA PRO A 195 -38.77 -3.27 16.42
C PRO A 195 -39.00 -2.59 17.78
N PRO A 196 -40.22 -2.11 18.07
CA PRO A 196 -40.51 -1.40 19.32
C PRO A 196 -40.35 -2.27 20.57
N SER A 197 -40.23 -3.60 20.42
CA SER A 197 -39.88 -4.55 21.48
C SER A 197 -39.14 -5.76 20.89
N PRO A 198 -38.17 -6.37 21.62
CA PRO A 198 -37.51 -7.63 21.24
C PRO A 198 -38.49 -8.79 20.96
N ASP A 199 -39.70 -8.73 21.53
CA ASP A 199 -40.69 -9.82 21.47
C ASP A 199 -41.72 -9.65 20.33
N THR A 200 -41.66 -8.56 19.57
CA THR A 200 -42.59 -8.33 18.44
C THR A 200 -42.08 -9.00 17.16
N VAL A 201 -42.61 -10.19 16.86
CA VAL A 201 -42.45 -10.84 15.54
C VAL A 201 -43.44 -10.22 14.55
N GLY A 202 -43.03 -9.15 13.87
CA GLY A 202 -43.72 -8.58 12.72
C GLY A 202 -42.72 -8.31 11.59
N PRO A 203 -43.12 -8.34 10.31
CA PRO A 203 -42.20 -8.06 9.21
C PRO A 203 -41.67 -6.63 9.37
N ALA A 204 -40.35 -6.47 9.46
CA ALA A 204 -39.71 -5.17 9.50
C ALA A 204 -40.12 -4.39 8.23
N LEU A 205 -40.90 -3.33 8.40
CA LEU A 205 -41.27 -2.45 7.29
C LEU A 205 -40.00 -1.75 6.80
N PHE A 206 -39.63 -2.07 5.56
CA PHE A 206 -38.53 -1.52 4.76
C PHE A 206 -38.54 0.01 4.73
N ILE A 207 -37.40 0.65 4.99
CA ILE A 207 -37.20 2.10 4.79
C ILE A 207 -35.92 2.31 3.97
N GLY A 208 -35.97 2.05 2.67
CA GLY A 208 -34.91 2.50 1.77
C GLY A 208 -34.82 4.03 1.71
N LEU A 209 -33.65 4.57 1.38
CA LEU A 209 -33.46 6.01 1.17
C LEU A 209 -34.20 6.52 -0.09
N PHE A 210 -34.22 5.69 -1.14
CA PHE A 210 -35.00 5.92 -2.35
C PHE A 210 -36.06 4.83 -2.52
N SER A 211 -37.19 5.15 -3.15
CA SER A 211 -38.10 4.11 -3.64
C SER A 211 -37.43 3.26 -4.71
N ALA A 212 -37.93 2.03 -4.92
CA ALA A 212 -37.42 1.15 -5.98
C ALA A 212 -37.50 1.81 -7.37
N ASN A 213 -38.58 2.55 -7.64
CA ASN A 213 -38.75 3.28 -8.90
C ASN A 213 -37.68 4.35 -9.08
N THR A 214 -37.46 5.20 -8.07
CA THR A 214 -36.41 6.23 -8.14
C THR A 214 -35.03 5.63 -8.27
N PHE A 215 -34.72 4.57 -7.51
CA PHE A 215 -33.45 3.87 -7.59
C PHE A 215 -33.21 3.30 -9.00
N ASN A 216 -34.19 2.59 -9.54
CA ASN A 216 -34.12 2.02 -10.89
C ASN A 216 -33.95 3.12 -11.95
N ALA A 217 -34.67 4.23 -11.83
CA ALA A 217 -34.53 5.37 -12.71
C ALA A 217 -33.12 5.96 -12.64
N ILE A 218 -32.57 6.21 -11.45
CA ILE A 218 -31.19 6.71 -11.28
C ILE A 218 -30.17 5.79 -11.95
N MET A 219 -30.31 4.47 -11.79
CA MET A 219 -29.43 3.49 -12.43
C MET A 219 -29.59 3.51 -13.95
N MET A 220 -30.81 3.64 -14.46
CA MET A 220 -31.12 3.58 -15.89
C MET A 220 -30.82 4.86 -16.67
N VAL A 221 -30.60 6.00 -16.01
CA VAL A 221 -30.16 7.24 -16.69
C VAL A 221 -28.83 7.03 -17.43
N ASP A 222 -27.96 6.15 -16.92
CA ASP A 222 -26.63 5.90 -17.49
C ASP A 222 -26.11 4.49 -17.19
N PHE A 223 -26.99 3.50 -17.33
CA PHE A 223 -26.75 2.09 -16.97
C PHE A 223 -25.45 1.53 -17.57
N TRP A 224 -25.20 1.87 -18.84
CA TRP A 224 -24.07 1.38 -19.65
C TRP A 224 -22.73 2.05 -19.34
N ASN A 225 -22.70 3.05 -18.45
CA ASN A 225 -21.46 3.68 -17.99
C ASN A 225 -21.33 3.53 -16.47
N PRO A 226 -20.92 2.34 -15.98
CA PRO A 226 -20.84 2.07 -14.55
C PRO A 226 -19.80 2.92 -13.84
N ILE A 227 -18.71 3.26 -14.52
CA ILE A 227 -17.56 3.99 -13.96
C ILE A 227 -17.50 5.39 -14.55
N TYR A 228 -17.37 6.39 -13.67
CA TYR A 228 -17.34 7.82 -14.01
C TYR A 228 -18.55 8.31 -14.82
N SER A 229 -19.75 7.89 -14.42
CA SER A 229 -21.00 8.43 -14.96
C SER A 229 -21.16 9.90 -14.58
N TRP A 230 -20.81 10.80 -15.50
CA TRP A 230 -21.03 12.24 -15.32
C TRP A 230 -22.52 12.58 -15.22
N ARG A 231 -23.40 11.76 -15.83
CA ARG A 231 -24.85 11.94 -15.79
C ARG A 231 -25.39 11.75 -14.38
N ARG A 232 -25.02 10.64 -13.73
CA ARG A 232 -25.34 10.40 -12.30
C ARG A 232 -24.64 11.41 -11.41
N GLY A 233 -23.39 11.78 -11.72
CA GLY A 233 -22.67 12.86 -11.03
C GLY A 233 -23.37 14.23 -11.05
N CYS A 234 -23.99 14.62 -12.18
CA CYS A 234 -24.82 15.83 -12.24
C CYS A 234 -26.08 15.70 -11.36
N LEU A 235 -26.72 14.53 -11.33
CA LEU A 235 -27.91 14.30 -10.51
C LEU A 235 -27.62 14.44 -9.01
N MET A 236 -26.41 14.09 -8.57
CA MET A 236 -25.99 14.25 -7.18
C MET A 236 -26.12 15.69 -6.65
N GLN A 237 -26.06 16.71 -7.53
CA GLN A 237 -26.23 18.12 -7.16
C GLN A 237 -27.65 18.46 -6.66
N TYR A 238 -28.63 17.58 -6.91
CA TYR A 238 -30.03 17.78 -6.50
C TYR A 238 -30.40 17.02 -5.24
N VAL A 239 -29.48 16.20 -4.70
CA VAL A 239 -29.68 15.48 -3.43
C VAL A 239 -29.76 16.52 -2.30
N PRO A 240 -30.81 16.53 -1.47
CA PRO A 240 -30.91 17.48 -0.38
C PRO A 240 -29.85 17.19 0.68
N THR A 241 -29.34 18.25 1.31
CA THR A 241 -28.31 18.16 2.35
C THR A 241 -28.83 17.62 3.68
N ASP A 242 -30.15 17.54 3.84
CA ASP A 242 -30.85 17.06 5.02
C ASP A 242 -32.10 16.25 4.62
N THR A 243 -32.55 15.35 5.50
CA THR A 243 -33.74 14.52 5.31
C THR A 243 -34.50 14.38 6.62
N VAL A 244 -35.83 14.30 6.55
CA VAL A 244 -36.72 14.13 7.70
C VAL A 244 -37.37 12.75 7.63
N PHE A 245 -37.36 12.04 8.75
CA PHE A 245 -38.06 10.76 8.91
C PHE A 245 -39.37 10.96 9.68
N ASP A 246 -40.50 10.66 9.06
CA ASP A 246 -41.84 10.87 9.64
C ASP A 246 -42.34 9.67 10.49
N GLY A 247 -41.48 8.68 10.73
CA GLY A 247 -41.84 7.42 11.38
C GLY A 247 -42.25 6.31 10.41
N LYS A 248 -42.38 6.61 9.11
CA LYS A 248 -42.71 5.65 8.04
C LYS A 248 -41.71 5.69 6.88
N ALA A 249 -41.34 6.86 6.39
CA ALA A 249 -40.42 7.05 5.27
C ALA A 249 -39.53 8.29 5.46
N TYR A 250 -38.41 8.33 4.74
CA TYR A 250 -37.62 9.54 4.59
C TYR A 250 -38.23 10.44 3.50
N ASP A 251 -38.16 11.76 3.67
CA ASP A 251 -38.58 12.74 2.65
C ASP A 251 -37.54 12.94 1.52
N LEU A 252 -36.35 12.33 1.67
CA LEU A 252 -35.22 12.40 0.74
C LEU A 252 -35.65 12.18 -0.72
N ASP A 253 -36.33 11.07 -1.00
CA ASP A 253 -36.75 10.67 -2.35
C ASP A 253 -37.64 11.75 -3.01
N ALA A 254 -38.69 12.17 -2.30
CA ALA A 254 -39.63 13.18 -2.80
C ALA A 254 -38.94 14.53 -3.04
N ARG A 255 -38.09 14.97 -2.11
CA ARG A 255 -37.35 16.24 -2.22
C ARG A 255 -36.32 16.20 -3.33
N PHE A 256 -35.61 15.09 -3.50
CA PHE A 256 -34.69 14.89 -4.61
C PHE A 256 -35.41 15.03 -5.96
N ILE A 257 -36.51 14.30 -6.16
CA ILE A 257 -37.32 14.39 -7.40
C ILE A 257 -37.82 15.82 -7.63
N GLU A 258 -38.30 16.48 -6.58
CA GLU A 258 -38.78 17.86 -6.68
C GLU A 258 -37.66 18.83 -7.10
N ASN A 259 -36.46 18.68 -6.54
CA ASN A 259 -35.29 19.46 -6.90
C ASN A 259 -34.92 19.26 -8.38
N VAL A 260 -34.91 18.01 -8.86
CA VAL A 260 -34.66 17.71 -10.29
C VAL A 260 -35.73 18.34 -11.19
N LYS A 261 -37.02 18.21 -10.84
CA LYS A 261 -38.14 18.84 -11.59
C LYS A 261 -38.06 20.36 -11.63
N LYS A 262 -37.46 20.99 -10.61
CA LYS A 262 -37.26 22.44 -10.55
C LYS A 262 -36.07 22.92 -11.40
N SER A 263 -35.16 22.03 -11.78
CA SER A 263 -34.01 22.38 -12.63
C SER A 263 -34.46 23.01 -13.96
N GLN A 264 -33.63 23.91 -14.50
CA GLN A 264 -33.90 24.51 -15.81
C GLN A 264 -33.95 23.45 -16.93
N TYR A 265 -33.10 22.42 -16.83
CA TYR A 265 -33.01 21.34 -17.80
C TYR A 265 -34.30 20.50 -17.88
N ALA A 266 -34.87 20.14 -16.72
CA ALA A 266 -36.14 19.43 -16.67
C ALA A 266 -37.31 20.33 -17.09
N ARG A 267 -37.36 21.59 -16.63
CA ARG A 267 -38.46 22.52 -16.97
C ARG A 267 -38.53 22.85 -18.46
N GLN A 268 -37.38 23.03 -19.10
CA GLN A 268 -37.27 23.32 -20.53
C GLN A 268 -37.27 22.06 -21.39
N LYS A 269 -37.33 20.87 -20.79
CA LYS A 269 -37.36 19.57 -21.49
C LYS A 269 -36.17 19.39 -22.44
N ILE A 270 -34.97 19.69 -21.95
CA ILE A 270 -33.75 19.60 -22.75
C ILE A 270 -33.40 18.12 -22.97
N GLU A 271 -33.61 17.62 -24.19
CA GLU A 271 -33.29 16.25 -24.58
C GLU A 271 -31.80 15.93 -24.35
N GLY A 272 -31.53 14.72 -23.82
CA GLY A 272 -30.18 14.27 -23.49
C GLY A 272 -29.61 14.82 -22.18
N SER A 273 -30.31 15.74 -21.49
CA SER A 273 -29.90 16.20 -20.15
C SER A 273 -30.22 15.14 -19.07
N PRO A 274 -29.32 14.84 -18.12
CA PRO A 274 -29.56 13.83 -17.07
C PRO A 274 -30.85 14.08 -16.29
N GLU A 275 -31.16 15.36 -16.01
CA GLU A 275 -32.35 15.76 -15.27
C GLU A 275 -33.62 15.40 -16.03
N TYR A 276 -33.72 15.76 -17.31
CA TYR A 276 -34.92 15.46 -18.09
C TYR A 276 -35.03 13.97 -18.42
N GLU A 277 -33.92 13.27 -18.68
CA GLU A 277 -33.90 11.82 -18.85
C GLU A 277 -34.42 11.11 -17.60
N LEU A 278 -33.97 11.50 -16.39
CA LEU A 278 -34.48 10.94 -15.14
C LEU A 278 -36.00 11.10 -15.02
N ILE A 279 -36.53 12.29 -15.31
CA ILE A 279 -37.97 12.55 -15.23
C ILE A 279 -38.76 11.71 -16.24
N LYS A 280 -38.22 11.46 -17.44
CA LYS A 280 -38.88 10.60 -18.44
C LYS A 280 -39.00 9.15 -17.97
N ILE A 281 -38.01 8.66 -17.22
CA ILE A 281 -37.93 7.24 -16.84
C ILE A 281 -38.36 6.95 -15.40
N LEU A 282 -38.72 7.98 -14.62
CA LEU A 282 -39.08 7.84 -13.20
C LEU A 282 -40.31 6.94 -12.96
N ASP A 283 -41.30 7.04 -13.84
CA ASP A 283 -42.57 6.30 -13.76
C ASP A 283 -42.62 5.10 -14.73
N VAL A 284 -41.48 4.72 -15.29
CA VAL A 284 -41.37 3.54 -16.17
C VAL A 284 -41.39 2.28 -15.32
N ASP A 285 -42.14 1.27 -15.75
CA ASP A 285 -42.25 0.02 -15.01
C ASP A 285 -40.95 -0.82 -15.12
N LEU A 286 -40.75 -1.68 -14.14
CA LEU A 286 -39.57 -2.55 -14.05
C LEU A 286 -39.36 -3.41 -15.31
N LYS A 287 -40.44 -3.89 -15.92
CA LYS A 287 -40.34 -4.78 -17.09
C LYS A 287 -39.81 -4.02 -18.30
N THR A 288 -40.25 -2.78 -18.51
CA THR A 288 -39.71 -1.91 -19.56
C THR A 288 -38.21 -1.61 -19.37
N HIS A 289 -37.74 -1.43 -18.13
CA HIS A 289 -36.30 -1.30 -17.86
C HIS A 289 -35.54 -2.59 -18.18
N GLN A 290 -36.03 -3.74 -17.73
CA GLN A 290 -35.43 -5.04 -18.04
C GLN A 290 -35.36 -5.31 -19.56
N ASP A 291 -36.42 -4.97 -20.30
CA ASP A 291 -36.46 -5.11 -21.75
C ASP A 291 -35.43 -4.19 -22.43
N SER A 292 -35.24 -2.97 -21.92
CA SER A 292 -34.21 -2.05 -22.40
C SER A 292 -32.79 -2.60 -22.17
N ILE A 293 -32.55 -3.20 -21.00
CA ILE A 293 -31.26 -3.85 -20.70
C ILE A 293 -31.03 -5.03 -21.64
N LEU A 294 -32.04 -5.89 -21.87
CA LEU A 294 -31.94 -7.00 -22.82
C LEU A 294 -31.62 -6.52 -24.24
N MET A 295 -32.30 -5.45 -24.70
CA MET A 295 -32.04 -4.87 -26.02
C MET A 295 -30.61 -4.35 -26.15
N TYR A 296 -30.07 -3.69 -25.13
CA TYR A 296 -28.68 -3.23 -25.09
C TYR A 296 -27.69 -4.40 -25.23
N PHE A 297 -27.87 -5.45 -24.45
CA PHE A 297 -27.02 -6.65 -24.52
C PHE A 297 -27.14 -7.37 -25.87
N GLN A 298 -28.33 -7.44 -26.47
CA GLN A 298 -28.53 -7.98 -27.81
C GLN A 298 -27.81 -7.14 -28.87
N ALA A 299 -27.80 -5.82 -28.74
CA ALA A 299 -27.08 -4.93 -29.64
C ALA A 299 -25.56 -5.15 -29.56
N ILE A 300 -25.01 -5.31 -28.34
CA ILE A 300 -23.60 -5.67 -28.14
C ILE A 300 -23.26 -7.02 -28.79
N GLN A 301 -24.11 -8.05 -28.58
CA GLN A 301 -23.90 -9.35 -29.20
C GLN A 301 -23.93 -9.28 -30.74
N ALA A 302 -24.86 -8.49 -31.30
CA ALA A 302 -24.93 -8.28 -32.74
C ALA A 302 -23.65 -7.64 -33.28
N ARG A 303 -23.15 -6.60 -32.61
CA ARG A 303 -21.89 -5.91 -32.96
C ARG A 303 -20.68 -6.84 -32.88
N MET A 304 -20.56 -7.59 -31.79
CA MET A 304 -19.48 -8.56 -31.60
C MET A 304 -19.50 -9.67 -32.66
N LYS A 305 -20.68 -10.06 -33.14
CA LYS A 305 -20.83 -11.05 -34.21
C LYS A 305 -20.51 -10.47 -35.60
N GLU A 306 -20.94 -9.25 -35.87
CA GLU A 306 -20.79 -8.61 -37.18
C GLU A 306 -19.35 -8.16 -37.43
N ASN A 307 -18.75 -7.45 -36.46
CA ASN A 307 -17.42 -6.87 -36.56
C ASN A 307 -16.67 -7.00 -35.22
N PRO A 308 -16.19 -8.20 -34.85
CA PRO A 308 -15.60 -8.46 -33.53
C PRO A 308 -14.38 -7.57 -33.24
N VAL A 309 -13.43 -7.47 -34.17
CA VAL A 309 -12.20 -6.67 -33.98
C VAL A 309 -12.53 -5.20 -33.76
N ALA A 310 -13.35 -4.60 -34.63
CA ALA A 310 -13.75 -3.19 -34.49
C ALA A 310 -14.52 -2.93 -33.18
N THR A 311 -15.39 -3.86 -32.78
CA THR A 311 -16.14 -3.78 -31.52
C THR A 311 -15.19 -3.84 -30.31
N LEU A 312 -14.20 -4.73 -30.33
CA LEU A 312 -13.19 -4.85 -29.27
C LEU A 312 -12.30 -3.60 -29.20
N GLN A 313 -11.95 -3.00 -30.34
CA GLN A 313 -11.22 -1.73 -30.38
C GLN A 313 -12.01 -0.58 -29.74
N ASP A 314 -13.31 -0.48 -30.02
CA ASP A 314 -14.18 0.51 -29.38
C ASP A 314 -14.18 0.33 -27.86
N TYR A 315 -14.31 -0.90 -27.37
CA TYR A 315 -14.38 -1.22 -25.94
C TYR A 315 -13.05 -0.99 -25.22
N LEU A 316 -11.92 -1.34 -25.85
CA LEU A 316 -10.59 -1.02 -25.34
C LEU A 316 -10.32 0.50 -25.35
N THR A 317 -10.85 1.23 -26.34
CA THR A 317 -10.78 2.70 -26.39
C THR A 317 -11.61 3.33 -25.26
N LEU A 318 -12.78 2.78 -24.95
CA LEU A 318 -13.58 3.18 -23.80
C LEU A 318 -12.86 2.90 -22.48
N ALA A 319 -12.22 1.74 -22.33
CA ALA A 319 -11.42 1.41 -21.16
C ALA A 319 -10.24 2.39 -20.99
N GLU A 320 -9.52 2.71 -22.06
CA GLU A 320 -8.47 3.73 -22.04
C GLU A 320 -9.01 5.12 -21.66
N SER A 321 -10.21 5.49 -22.12
CA SER A 321 -10.85 6.75 -21.69
C SER A 321 -11.04 6.80 -20.18
N ARG A 322 -11.49 5.70 -19.55
CA ARG A 322 -11.64 5.60 -18.09
C ARG A 322 -10.29 5.65 -17.38
N ARG A 323 -9.26 4.96 -17.90
CA ARG A 323 -7.89 5.04 -17.37
C ARG A 323 -7.34 6.47 -17.44
N ARG A 324 -7.57 7.21 -18.51
CA ARG A 324 -7.13 8.63 -18.62
C ARG A 324 -7.84 9.58 -17.65
N ILE A 325 -9.10 9.30 -17.30
CA ILE A 325 -9.81 10.03 -16.25
C ILE A 325 -9.22 9.70 -14.87
N TYR A 326 -8.79 8.45 -14.67
CA TYR A 326 -8.30 7.94 -13.39
C TYR A 326 -6.83 8.25 -13.09
N ARG A 327 -5.92 8.12 -14.07
CA ARG A 327 -4.46 8.34 -13.92
C ARG A 327 -4.08 9.65 -13.22
N PRO A 328 -4.84 10.76 -13.36
CA PRO A 328 -4.53 11.99 -12.65
C PRO A 328 -4.87 12.05 -11.16
N LEU A 329 -5.54 11.04 -10.60
CA LEU A 329 -5.98 11.05 -9.21
C LEU A 329 -4.82 10.65 -8.26
N PRO A 330 -4.72 11.25 -7.05
CA PRO A 330 -3.63 11.01 -6.10
C PRO A 330 -3.83 9.70 -5.35
N LEU A 331 -3.76 8.58 -6.07
CA LEU A 331 -3.85 7.23 -5.50
C LEU A 331 -2.52 6.51 -5.75
N ASP A 332 -1.98 5.92 -4.69
CA ASP A 332 -0.59 5.41 -4.55
C ASP A 332 -0.31 4.10 -5.28
N GLU A 333 -1.23 3.67 -6.13
CA GLU A 333 -1.19 2.37 -6.77
C GLU A 333 -0.85 2.56 -8.27
N PHE A 334 -0.26 1.54 -8.90
CA PHE A 334 -0.30 1.33 -10.35
C PHE A 334 0.83 1.86 -11.27
N GLY A 335 2.09 1.81 -10.86
CA GLY A 335 3.22 1.99 -11.81
C GLY A 335 3.17 1.02 -13.02
N PRO A 336 3.25 -0.31 -12.82
CA PRO A 336 3.26 -1.27 -13.94
C PRO A 336 1.95 -2.05 -14.16
N THR A 337 0.81 -1.64 -13.61
CA THR A 337 -0.43 -2.45 -13.63
C THR A 337 -1.51 -1.96 -14.60
N MET A 338 -1.40 -0.76 -15.17
CA MET A 338 -2.37 -0.23 -16.14
C MET A 338 -1.76 -0.03 -17.54
N PRO A 339 -2.34 -0.61 -18.60
CA PRO A 339 -1.82 -0.48 -19.95
C PRO A 339 -2.21 0.85 -20.60
N PHE A 340 -1.39 1.28 -21.57
CA PHE A 340 -1.54 2.48 -22.40
C PHE A 340 -1.88 2.10 -23.83
N ALA A 341 -2.93 2.70 -24.40
CA ALA A 341 -3.20 2.58 -25.84
C ALA A 341 -2.31 3.57 -26.63
N LEU A 342 -1.09 3.17 -26.98
CA LEU A 342 -0.08 4.05 -27.59
C LEU A 342 -0.40 4.49 -29.02
N ALA A 343 -1.39 3.87 -29.68
CA ALA A 343 -1.88 4.35 -30.98
C ALA A 343 -2.72 5.63 -30.83
N LEU A 344 -3.22 5.92 -29.63
CA LEU A 344 -3.98 7.13 -29.31
C LEU A 344 -3.04 8.14 -28.66
N ASP A 345 -2.95 9.36 -29.20
CA ASP A 345 -2.04 10.39 -28.67
C ASP A 345 -2.29 10.60 -27.16
N PRO A 346 -1.33 10.25 -26.28
CA PRO A 346 -1.49 10.36 -24.84
C PRO A 346 -1.68 11.81 -24.37
N ARG A 347 -1.34 12.79 -25.23
CA ARG A 347 -1.48 14.22 -24.96
C ARG A 347 -2.89 14.75 -25.21
N GLN A 348 -3.76 13.96 -25.83
CA GLN A 348 -5.13 14.38 -26.07
C GLN A 348 -6.06 13.81 -25.00
N PRO A 349 -6.93 14.64 -24.40
CA PRO A 349 -7.97 14.13 -23.52
C PRO A 349 -8.86 13.15 -24.27
N LEU A 350 -9.15 12.00 -23.67
CA LEU A 350 -10.04 11.00 -24.25
C LEU A 350 -11.26 10.83 -23.37
N PHE A 351 -12.38 11.42 -23.79
CA PHE A 351 -13.67 11.32 -23.10
C PHE A 351 -14.68 10.59 -23.99
N LYS A 352 -14.76 9.27 -23.79
CA LYS A 352 -15.72 8.38 -24.46
C LYS A 352 -16.80 7.95 -23.48
N GLU A 353 -17.99 7.65 -23.99
CA GLU A 353 -19.06 7.01 -23.25
C GLU A 353 -19.73 5.94 -24.09
N MET A 354 -20.24 4.90 -23.44
CA MET A 354 -21.04 3.85 -24.05
C MET A 354 -22.46 4.38 -24.29
N ALA A 355 -23.04 4.04 -25.42
CA ALA A 355 -24.43 4.33 -25.78
C ALA A 355 -25.33 3.10 -25.63
N ALA A 356 -26.65 3.33 -25.62
CA ALA A 356 -27.67 2.29 -25.43
C ALA A 356 -27.70 1.22 -26.55
N ASP A 357 -27.09 1.50 -27.70
CA ASP A 357 -26.96 0.56 -28.82
C ASP A 357 -25.63 -0.23 -28.80
N GLY A 358 -24.84 -0.09 -27.73
CA GLY A 358 -23.54 -0.75 -27.58
C GLY A 358 -22.41 -0.12 -28.41
N THR A 359 -22.63 1.05 -29.01
CA THR A 359 -21.57 1.86 -29.62
C THR A 359 -20.88 2.75 -28.59
N ILE A 360 -19.69 3.25 -28.92
CA ILE A 360 -19.06 4.32 -28.15
C ILE A 360 -19.22 5.66 -28.86
N GLN A 361 -19.42 6.73 -28.09
CA GLN A 361 -19.49 8.09 -28.60
C GLN A 361 -18.59 9.04 -27.82
N ASN A 362 -18.33 10.22 -28.38
CA ASN A 362 -17.67 11.29 -27.64
C ASN A 362 -18.62 11.82 -26.57
N MET A 363 -18.10 12.00 -25.37
CA MET A 363 -18.86 12.61 -24.29
C MET A 363 -19.28 14.06 -24.67
N PRO A 364 -20.50 14.51 -24.34
CA PRO A 364 -20.90 15.90 -24.52
C PRO A 364 -20.01 16.87 -23.72
N ASP A 365 -19.93 18.13 -24.16
CA ASP A 365 -19.07 19.13 -23.49
C ASP A 365 -19.44 19.38 -22.02
N ARG A 366 -20.73 19.26 -21.68
CA ARG A 366 -21.19 19.29 -20.27
C ARG A 366 -20.55 18.17 -19.44
N GLY A 367 -20.50 16.95 -19.97
CA GLY A 367 -19.88 15.81 -19.30
C GLY A 367 -18.37 15.95 -19.18
N LYS A 368 -17.69 16.40 -20.24
CA LYS A 368 -16.25 16.71 -20.19
C LYS A 368 -15.94 17.76 -19.13
N THR A 369 -16.72 18.83 -19.09
CA THR A 369 -16.56 19.93 -18.13
C THR A 369 -16.79 19.43 -16.70
N PHE A 370 -17.83 18.62 -16.47
CA PHE A 370 -18.09 18.02 -15.17
C PHE A 370 -16.91 17.18 -14.68
N LEU A 371 -16.43 16.24 -15.49
CA LEU A 371 -15.33 15.36 -15.11
C LEU A 371 -14.01 16.11 -14.94
N LEU A 372 -13.71 17.09 -15.79
CA LEU A 372 -12.53 17.94 -15.62
C LEU A 372 -12.59 18.73 -14.32
N THR A 373 -13.74 19.34 -14.02
CA THR A 373 -13.91 20.13 -12.78
C THR A 373 -13.80 19.25 -11.55
N TRP A 374 -14.42 18.07 -11.56
CA TRP A 374 -14.36 17.09 -10.48
C TRP A 374 -12.94 16.54 -10.27
N THR A 375 -12.29 16.04 -11.32
CA THR A 375 -10.91 15.54 -11.20
C THR A 375 -9.93 16.63 -10.77
N HIS A 376 -10.14 17.88 -11.19
CA HIS A 376 -9.34 19.01 -10.72
C HIS A 376 -9.63 19.35 -9.24
N SER A 377 -10.88 19.31 -8.77
CA SER A 377 -11.20 19.59 -7.38
C SER A 377 -10.60 18.55 -6.43
N LEU A 378 -10.56 17.28 -6.83
CA LEU A 378 -9.95 16.21 -6.04
C LEU A 378 -8.46 16.41 -5.76
N SER A 379 -7.77 17.22 -6.55
CA SER A 379 -6.35 17.56 -6.37
C SER A 379 -6.10 18.84 -5.53
N ALA A 380 -7.14 19.39 -4.89
CA ALA A 380 -7.11 20.68 -4.19
C ALA A 380 -7.29 20.58 -2.66
N ASP A 381 -7.19 21.75 -2.00
CA ASP A 381 -7.33 22.16 -0.58
C ASP A 381 -8.25 21.32 0.28
N ASP A 382 -9.38 21.18 -0.39
CA ASP A 382 -10.69 20.95 0.11
C ASP A 382 -11.39 20.29 -1.09
N PRO A 383 -11.15 18.99 -1.28
CA PRO A 383 -11.61 18.29 -2.47
C PRO A 383 -13.13 18.35 -2.52
N GLN A 384 -13.67 19.10 -3.47
CA GLN A 384 -15.11 19.16 -3.67
C GLN A 384 -15.56 17.83 -4.28
N LEU A 385 -16.20 17.00 -3.46
CA LEU A 385 -16.82 15.73 -3.86
C LEU A 385 -17.81 15.91 -5.03
N LEU A 386 -18.44 17.08 -5.14
CA LEU A 386 -19.37 17.45 -6.20
C LEU A 386 -19.08 18.90 -6.67
N PRO A 387 -18.74 19.11 -7.96
CA PRO A 387 -18.60 20.46 -8.51
C PRO A 387 -19.90 21.25 -8.37
N GLN A 388 -19.86 22.51 -7.94
CA GLN A 388 -21.06 23.37 -7.94
C GLN A 388 -21.51 23.69 -9.37
N ALA A 389 -22.83 23.81 -9.57
CA ALA A 389 -23.41 24.16 -10.87
C ALA A 389 -22.90 25.55 -11.32
N GLU A 390 -22.25 25.58 -12.49
CA GLU A 390 -21.93 26.78 -13.27
C GLU A 390 -20.87 27.75 -12.71
N SER A 391 -20.00 27.32 -11.79
CA SER A 391 -18.80 28.11 -11.47
C SER A 391 -17.68 27.82 -12.49
N PRO A 392 -17.05 28.84 -13.11
CA PRO A 392 -15.83 28.61 -13.89
C PRO A 392 -14.74 28.02 -12.98
N ALA A 393 -13.95 27.09 -13.52
CA ALA A 393 -12.80 26.52 -12.82
C ALA A 393 -11.90 27.65 -12.32
N THR A 394 -11.92 27.90 -11.02
CA THR A 394 -11.01 28.86 -10.39
C THR A 394 -9.76 28.08 -10.03
N PRO A 395 -8.55 28.48 -10.48
CA PRO A 395 -7.32 27.85 -10.02
C PRO A 395 -7.20 28.09 -8.51
N ALA A 396 -7.34 27.03 -7.71
CA ALA A 396 -7.06 27.12 -6.28
C ALA A 396 -5.53 27.09 -6.07
N PRO A 397 -5.00 27.98 -5.21
CA PRO A 397 -3.57 28.08 -4.97
C PRO A 397 -3.15 26.99 -3.99
N LEU A 398 -2.13 26.19 -4.35
CA LEU A 398 -1.64 25.19 -3.41
C LEU A 398 -0.17 24.84 -3.41
N SER A 399 0.23 24.50 -2.19
CA SER A 399 1.57 24.17 -1.72
C SER A 399 2.11 22.90 -2.36
N ILE A 400 3.36 23.01 -2.80
CA ILE A 400 4.18 22.00 -3.48
C ILE A 400 4.61 20.85 -2.53
N GLU A 401 4.35 20.96 -1.22
CA GLU A 401 4.96 20.10 -0.20
C GLU A 401 4.14 18.86 0.22
N ALA A 402 2.92 18.66 -0.31
CA ALA A 402 1.98 17.65 0.21
C ALA A 402 1.71 16.43 -0.69
N LEU A 403 2.36 16.30 -1.85
CA LEU A 403 2.20 15.12 -2.72
C LEU A 403 3.55 14.39 -2.89
N PRO A 404 3.64 13.08 -2.57
CA PRO A 404 4.80 12.28 -2.91
C PRO A 404 4.97 12.22 -4.43
N LYS A 405 6.21 12.35 -4.91
CA LYS A 405 6.53 12.03 -6.32
C LYS A 405 6.39 10.51 -6.52
N PRO A 406 5.95 10.02 -7.69
CA PRO A 406 5.84 8.59 -7.97
C PRO A 406 7.19 7.91 -7.74
N ALA A 407 7.18 6.82 -6.98
CA ALA A 407 8.36 6.02 -6.69
C ALA A 407 8.99 5.48 -7.98
N THR A 408 10.25 5.82 -8.23
CA THR A 408 11.07 5.17 -9.24
C THR A 408 11.42 3.77 -8.74
N LEU A 409 10.79 2.73 -9.30
CA LEU A 409 11.21 1.36 -9.11
C LEU A 409 12.60 1.16 -9.73
N SER A 410 13.57 0.71 -8.93
CA SER A 410 14.88 0.30 -9.41
C SER A 410 14.77 -0.86 -10.40
N LEU A 411 15.51 -0.78 -11.50
CA LEU A 411 15.70 -1.86 -12.47
C LEU A 411 16.06 -3.18 -11.74
N PRO A 412 15.40 -4.31 -12.03
CA PRO A 412 15.96 -5.61 -11.69
C PRO A 412 17.27 -5.79 -12.47
N CYS A 413 18.35 -6.12 -11.77
CA CYS A 413 19.59 -6.58 -12.38
C CYS A 413 19.27 -7.65 -13.43
N GLN A 414 19.43 -7.32 -14.70
CA GLN A 414 19.49 -8.34 -15.74
C GLN A 414 20.72 -9.19 -15.47
N SER A 415 20.51 -10.49 -15.28
CA SER A 415 21.55 -11.49 -15.29
C SER A 415 22.29 -11.39 -16.63
N VAL A 416 23.47 -10.76 -16.61
CA VAL A 416 24.42 -10.88 -17.70
C VAL A 416 24.72 -12.38 -17.82
N ALA A 417 24.38 -12.93 -18.97
CA ALA A 417 24.68 -14.30 -19.34
C ALA A 417 26.18 -14.57 -19.10
N ILE A 418 26.46 -15.47 -18.17
CA ILE A 418 27.82 -15.99 -17.94
C ILE A 418 28.17 -16.87 -19.14
N GLN A 419 28.97 -16.33 -20.05
CA GLN A 419 29.83 -17.11 -20.94
C GLN A 419 31.25 -16.56 -20.85
N SER A 420 32.03 -17.08 -19.90
CA SER A 420 33.48 -17.29 -20.08
C SER A 420 34.07 -17.97 -18.85
N THR A 421 34.74 -19.10 -19.09
CA THR A 421 35.55 -19.90 -18.17
C THR A 421 36.88 -19.21 -17.77
N PRO A 422 37.62 -19.73 -16.77
CA PRO A 422 38.55 -18.95 -15.93
C PRO A 422 40.03 -19.08 -16.33
N SER A 423 40.85 -18.04 -16.10
CA SER A 423 42.26 -18.21 -15.68
C SER A 423 42.86 -16.96 -14.99
N ASP A 424 43.69 -17.26 -13.99
CA ASP A 424 44.84 -16.53 -13.44
C ASP A 424 44.69 -15.28 -12.52
N ALA A 425 45.13 -15.49 -11.26
CA ALA A 425 45.34 -14.56 -10.14
C ALA A 425 46.52 -13.56 -10.39
N PRO A 426 46.92 -12.59 -9.50
CA PRO A 426 46.70 -12.53 -8.04
C PRO A 426 46.55 -11.14 -7.32
N LEU A 427 46.06 -11.22 -6.08
CA LEU A 427 46.34 -10.42 -4.85
C LEU A 427 46.89 -8.98 -4.96
N ARG A 428 46.19 -8.02 -4.32
CA ARG A 428 46.78 -7.12 -3.29
C ARG A 428 45.73 -6.44 -2.40
N ARG A 429 46.10 -6.36 -1.12
CA ARG A 429 45.45 -5.68 0.02
C ARG A 429 45.57 -4.16 -0.13
N GLU A 430 44.57 -3.41 0.34
CA GLU A 430 44.69 -2.36 1.37
C GLU A 430 43.33 -1.67 1.60
N CYS A 431 42.90 -1.64 2.86
CA CYS A 431 41.67 -1.01 3.34
C CYS A 431 42.10 0.27 4.07
N PRO A 432 41.72 1.49 3.62
CA PRO A 432 42.10 2.72 4.30
C PRO A 432 40.90 3.29 5.07
N PHE A 433 40.66 2.77 6.28
CA PHE A 433 39.90 3.48 7.31
C PHE A 433 40.81 3.60 8.54
N LEU A 434 41.70 4.60 8.53
CA LEU A 434 42.41 5.10 9.72
C LEU A 434 42.94 6.52 9.42
N ALA A 435 42.84 7.38 10.44
CA ALA A 435 43.20 8.81 10.54
C ALA A 435 42.09 9.79 10.08
N SER A 436 41.58 10.71 10.89
CA SER A 436 41.95 11.12 12.26
C SER A 436 40.79 11.91 12.88
N MET A 437 40.37 11.53 14.09
CA MET A 437 39.74 12.46 15.03
C MET A 437 40.82 13.41 15.57
N VAL A 438 40.53 14.71 15.63
CA VAL A 438 40.92 15.59 16.76
C VAL A 438 39.77 16.59 16.98
N PRO A 439 39.35 16.81 18.24
CA PRO A 439 38.19 17.61 18.62
C PRO A 439 38.57 19.07 18.91
N ASP A 440 37.60 19.98 18.92
CA ASP A 440 37.46 20.89 20.06
C ASP A 440 36.11 21.59 20.12
N SER A 441 35.54 21.49 21.32
CA SER A 441 34.45 22.25 21.90
C SER A 441 34.72 23.76 21.92
N ASN A 442 33.67 24.59 21.76
CA ASN A 442 33.39 25.67 22.70
C ASN A 442 31.99 26.27 22.50
N VAL A 443 31.24 26.30 23.61
CA VAL A 443 30.05 27.11 23.83
C VAL A 443 30.48 28.57 23.96
N TYR A 444 30.02 29.44 23.05
CA TYR A 444 29.89 30.88 23.32
C TYR A 444 28.66 31.43 22.59
N ALA A 445 27.78 32.07 23.37
CA ALA A 445 26.89 33.09 22.85
C ALA A 445 27.76 34.19 22.22
N LEU A 446 27.69 34.34 20.90
CA LEU A 446 28.30 35.46 20.18
C LEU A 446 27.22 36.18 19.38
N LYS A 447 27.03 37.45 19.76
CA LYS A 447 26.54 38.51 18.88
C LYS A 447 27.06 38.28 17.46
N GLU A 448 26.21 38.51 16.47
CA GLU A 448 26.59 38.64 15.06
C GLU A 448 27.74 39.64 14.93
N THR A 449 28.97 39.13 14.93
CA THR A 449 30.09 39.76 14.27
C THR A 449 30.05 39.24 12.85
N LEU A 450 29.48 40.05 11.95
CA LEU A 450 29.70 39.93 10.51
C LEU A 450 31.21 39.84 10.30
N ALA A 451 31.68 38.68 9.83
CA ALA A 451 33.08 38.43 9.59
C ALA A 451 33.63 39.46 8.60
N GLU A 452 34.79 40.03 8.90
CA GLU A 452 35.48 41.04 8.09
C GLU A 452 35.87 40.56 6.68
N ASN A 453 35.69 39.27 6.35
CA ASN A 453 35.91 38.70 5.02
C ASN A 453 34.74 37.77 4.64
N ALA A 454 33.69 38.33 4.05
CA ALA A 454 32.65 37.52 3.41
C ALA A 454 33.21 36.86 2.13
N PRO A 455 32.85 35.60 1.83
CA PRO A 455 33.31 34.95 0.60
C PRO A 455 32.79 35.70 -0.62
N ASN A 456 33.59 35.76 -1.67
CA ASN A 456 33.29 36.46 -2.92
C ASN A 456 33.18 35.51 -4.12
N TRP A 457 32.60 36.00 -5.20
CA TRP A 457 32.39 35.18 -6.39
C TRP A 457 33.69 34.71 -7.03
N ALA A 458 34.61 35.63 -7.31
CA ALA A 458 35.80 35.36 -8.11
C ALA A 458 36.77 34.38 -7.43
N ASP A 459 36.95 34.54 -6.12
CA ASP A 459 37.97 33.80 -5.36
C ASP A 459 37.40 32.52 -4.73
N ASP A 460 36.15 32.54 -4.27
CA ASP A 460 35.56 31.42 -3.54
C ASP A 460 34.57 30.64 -4.38
N VAL A 461 33.45 31.25 -4.79
CA VAL A 461 32.32 30.52 -5.39
C VAL A 461 32.65 29.96 -6.77
N LEU A 462 33.32 30.75 -7.62
CA LEU A 462 33.72 30.31 -8.95
C LEU A 462 34.73 29.16 -8.89
N CYS A 463 35.60 29.15 -7.86
CA CYS A 463 36.55 28.06 -7.64
C CYS A 463 35.84 26.74 -7.26
N LEU A 464 34.81 26.80 -6.40
CA LEU A 464 33.99 25.62 -6.07
C LEU A 464 33.30 25.04 -7.32
N ILE A 465 33.01 25.89 -8.32
CA ILE A 465 32.36 25.48 -9.57
C ILE A 465 33.37 24.95 -10.60
N LYS A 466 34.52 25.62 -10.79
CA LYS A 466 35.49 25.28 -11.85
C LYS A 466 36.52 24.24 -11.45
N SER A 467 36.87 24.17 -10.17
CA SER A 467 37.88 23.25 -9.65
C SER A 467 37.48 22.79 -8.24
N PRO A 468 36.38 22.02 -8.11
CA PRO A 468 35.86 21.57 -6.83
C PRO A 468 36.90 20.72 -6.09
N TYR A 469 37.31 21.16 -4.91
CA TYR A 469 38.40 20.53 -4.14
C TYR A 469 38.04 19.13 -3.61
N TRP A 470 36.76 18.77 -3.53
CA TRP A 470 36.29 17.49 -2.99
C TRP A 470 36.15 16.40 -4.06
N VAL A 471 36.25 16.75 -5.35
CA VAL A 471 36.16 15.79 -6.45
C VAL A 471 37.49 15.08 -6.63
N THR A 472 37.46 13.75 -6.62
CA THR A 472 38.64 12.92 -6.85
C THR A 472 38.96 12.78 -8.35
N GLY A 473 40.23 12.62 -8.71
CA GLY A 473 40.66 12.49 -10.10
C GLY A 473 40.97 13.84 -10.78
N ASN A 474 40.24 14.19 -11.84
CA ASN A 474 40.43 15.43 -12.60
C ASN A 474 39.26 16.41 -12.37
N PRO A 475 39.32 17.25 -11.32
CA PRO A 475 38.19 18.09 -10.90
C PRO A 475 37.79 19.13 -11.95
N GLU A 476 38.75 19.67 -12.71
CA GLU A 476 38.47 20.67 -13.75
C GLU A 476 37.68 20.08 -14.92
N GLU A 477 37.99 18.84 -15.33
CA GLU A 477 37.27 18.15 -16.40
C GLU A 477 35.86 17.77 -15.95
N THR A 478 35.71 17.31 -14.72
CA THR A 478 34.40 16.99 -14.12
C THR A 478 33.53 18.25 -13.98
N ALA A 479 34.11 19.34 -13.49
CA ALA A 479 33.47 20.66 -13.42
C ALA A 479 33.05 21.16 -14.79
N LYS A 480 33.91 21.01 -15.81
CA LYS A 480 33.58 21.38 -17.19
C LYS A 480 32.35 20.65 -17.70
N ARG A 481 32.24 19.33 -17.43
CA ARG A 481 31.04 18.55 -17.77
C ARG A 481 29.79 19.03 -17.04
N TRP A 482 29.90 19.44 -15.77
CA TRP A 482 28.77 20.03 -15.04
C TRP A 482 28.32 21.35 -15.66
N MET A 483 29.25 22.23 -16.02
CA MET A 483 28.95 23.51 -16.66
C MET A 483 28.32 23.30 -18.05
N GLU A 484 28.86 22.38 -18.86
CA GLU A 484 28.30 22.03 -20.18
C GLU A 484 26.88 21.45 -20.05
N ALA A 485 26.64 20.56 -19.07
CA ALA A 485 25.31 20.00 -18.83
C ALA A 485 24.28 21.05 -18.40
N MET A 486 24.68 22.07 -17.64
CA MET A 486 23.78 23.16 -17.23
C MET A 486 23.49 24.14 -18.38
N GLN A 487 24.46 24.39 -19.25
CA GLN A 487 24.26 25.23 -20.45
C GLN A 487 23.22 24.62 -21.41
N GLU A 488 23.15 23.29 -21.51
CA GLU A 488 22.17 22.60 -22.37
C GLU A 488 20.74 22.63 -21.83
N TYR A 489 20.54 22.74 -20.51
CA TYR A 489 19.21 22.58 -19.89
C TYR A 489 18.36 23.86 -19.95
N GLU A 490 18.95 25.05 -19.78
CA GLU A 490 18.20 26.32 -19.74
C GLU A 490 18.96 27.56 -20.28
N GLY A 491 20.15 27.39 -20.89
CA GLY A 491 20.88 28.46 -21.58
C GLY A 491 21.61 29.48 -20.69
N TRP A 492 21.73 29.22 -19.39
CA TRP A 492 22.52 29.99 -18.44
C TRP A 492 23.75 29.19 -17.96
N SER A 493 24.80 29.86 -17.48
CA SER A 493 26.08 29.22 -17.19
C SER A 493 26.44 29.25 -15.71
N LEU A 494 26.92 28.13 -15.18
CA LEU A 494 27.41 28.04 -13.80
C LEU A 494 28.70 28.85 -13.57
N ASP A 495 29.42 29.25 -14.61
CA ASP A 495 30.55 30.18 -14.46
C ASP A 495 30.21 31.66 -14.73
N SER A 496 28.94 31.97 -14.92
CA SER A 496 28.44 33.35 -15.05
C SER A 496 28.01 33.88 -13.68
N TYR A 497 28.65 34.96 -13.24
CA TYR A 497 28.28 35.65 -12.00
C TYR A 497 26.81 36.07 -11.99
N ASP A 498 26.34 36.66 -13.09
CA ASP A 498 24.99 37.24 -13.15
C ASP A 498 23.92 36.13 -13.14
N ASP A 499 24.17 35.01 -13.81
CA ASP A 499 23.25 33.87 -13.82
C ASP A 499 23.19 33.18 -12.46
N VAL A 500 24.36 32.92 -11.85
CA VAL A 500 24.42 32.25 -10.55
C VAL A 500 23.90 33.15 -9.43
N LYS A 501 24.10 34.46 -9.51
CA LYS A 501 23.47 35.42 -8.60
C LYS A 501 21.95 35.42 -8.74
N LEU A 502 21.44 35.47 -9.97
CA LEU A 502 20.00 35.48 -10.25
C LEU A 502 19.31 34.21 -9.69
N LEU A 503 19.98 33.07 -9.75
CA LEU A 503 19.45 31.77 -9.39
C LEU A 503 19.98 31.22 -8.06
N ALA A 504 20.70 32.03 -7.27
CA ALA A 504 21.45 31.55 -6.12
C ALA A 504 20.62 30.75 -5.10
N VAL A 505 19.38 31.17 -4.81
CA VAL A 505 18.49 30.44 -3.90
C VAL A 505 18.14 29.06 -4.47
N SER A 506 17.81 29.00 -5.77
CA SER A 506 17.47 27.76 -6.48
C SER A 506 18.68 26.83 -6.58
N ILE A 507 19.84 27.35 -7.00
CA ILE A 507 21.10 26.62 -7.09
C ILE A 507 21.46 26.02 -5.73
N TYR A 508 21.39 26.82 -4.66
CA TYR A 508 21.65 26.32 -3.31
C TYR A 508 20.70 25.19 -2.91
N GLN A 509 19.40 25.31 -3.18
CA GLN A 509 18.42 24.25 -2.89
C GLN A 509 18.72 22.97 -3.67
N HIS A 510 19.11 23.09 -4.93
CA HIS A 510 19.45 21.95 -5.78
C HIS A 510 20.76 21.26 -5.36
N LEU A 511 21.79 22.04 -5.03
CA LEU A 511 23.05 21.55 -4.47
C LEU A 511 22.82 20.87 -3.11
N ARG A 512 21.97 21.46 -2.26
CA ARG A 512 21.62 20.92 -0.93
C ARG A 512 20.89 19.58 -1.01
N ASN A 513 19.95 19.44 -1.94
CA ASN A 513 19.16 18.22 -2.13
C ASN A 513 19.87 17.17 -3.00
N LYS A 514 21.17 17.33 -3.27
CA LYS A 514 21.98 16.42 -4.11
C LYS A 514 21.35 16.15 -5.48
N SER A 515 20.66 17.16 -6.01
CA SER A 515 20.12 17.14 -7.37
C SER A 515 21.06 17.87 -8.35
N MET A 516 22.06 18.59 -7.82
CA MET A 516 23.16 19.18 -8.57
C MET A 516 24.49 18.92 -7.82
N PRO A 517 25.60 18.73 -8.53
CA PRO A 517 25.70 18.59 -9.99
C PRO A 517 25.09 17.26 -10.48
N ILE A 518 24.67 17.20 -11.74
CA ILE A 518 24.16 15.95 -12.35
C ILE A 518 25.33 14.98 -12.47
N THR A 519 25.33 13.93 -11.66
CA THR A 519 26.45 12.99 -11.57
C THR A 519 25.99 11.61 -11.11
N ARG A 520 26.68 10.56 -11.57
CA ARG A 520 26.46 9.17 -11.12
C ARG A 520 27.35 8.77 -9.95
N ASP A 521 28.30 9.63 -9.58
CA ASP A 521 29.21 9.39 -8.45
C ASP A 521 28.75 10.23 -7.25
N PRO A 522 28.25 9.62 -6.17
CA PRO A 522 27.79 10.35 -4.99
C PRO A 522 28.85 11.22 -4.32
N GLN A 523 30.14 10.98 -4.57
CA GLN A 523 31.24 11.79 -4.00
C GLN A 523 31.39 13.16 -4.68
N ASN A 524 30.72 13.36 -5.82
CA ASN A 524 30.78 14.62 -6.57
C ASN A 524 29.83 15.70 -6.04
N TYR A 525 28.88 15.35 -5.16
CA TYR A 525 27.96 16.32 -4.56
C TYR A 525 28.67 17.30 -3.63
N TRP A 526 28.16 18.54 -3.58
CA TRP A 526 28.79 19.60 -2.78
C TRP A 526 28.71 19.25 -1.29
N PRO A 527 29.86 19.26 -0.58
CA PRO A 527 29.89 19.01 0.85
C PRO A 527 29.30 20.19 1.62
N ASP A 528 28.91 19.96 2.88
CA ASP A 528 28.25 20.97 3.73
C ASP A 528 29.07 22.26 3.84
N GLU A 529 30.40 22.18 3.85
CA GLU A 529 31.30 23.33 3.91
C GLU A 529 31.26 24.19 2.62
N ALA A 530 31.19 23.55 1.45
CA ALA A 530 31.08 24.24 0.17
C ALA A 530 29.70 24.90 0.00
N LEU A 531 28.64 24.21 0.45
CA LEU A 531 27.29 24.77 0.52
C LEU A 531 27.23 25.98 1.44
N GLU A 532 27.88 25.92 2.60
CA GLU A 532 27.89 27.03 3.56
C GLU A 532 28.68 28.23 3.03
N THR A 533 29.74 27.99 2.25
CA THR A 533 30.49 29.04 1.54
C THR A 533 29.59 29.74 0.51
N PHE A 534 28.84 28.98 -0.31
CA PHE A 534 27.88 29.52 -1.28
C PHE A 534 26.75 30.30 -0.61
N ARG A 535 26.18 29.75 0.48
CA ARG A 535 25.14 30.39 1.28
C ARG A 535 25.60 31.71 1.88
N SER A 536 26.83 31.72 2.41
CA SER A 536 27.43 32.90 3.03
C SER A 536 27.72 33.99 2.01
N TRP A 537 28.17 33.64 0.79
CA TRP A 537 28.35 34.58 -0.30
C TRP A 537 27.02 35.23 -0.72
N ALA A 538 25.99 34.41 -0.93
CA ALA A 538 24.66 34.90 -1.29
C ALA A 538 24.09 35.83 -0.21
N ASN A 539 24.18 35.43 1.06
CA ASN A 539 23.68 36.22 2.19
C ASN A 539 24.51 37.47 2.50
N SER A 540 25.71 37.58 1.95
CA SER A 540 26.57 38.76 2.09
C SER A 540 26.30 39.82 1.02
N GLY A 541 25.27 39.65 0.19
CA GLY A 541 24.89 40.59 -0.86
C GLY A 541 25.57 40.34 -2.20
N PHE A 542 26.08 39.12 -2.43
CA PHE A 542 26.76 38.69 -3.65
C PHE A 542 28.01 39.51 -4.03
N PRO A 543 28.99 39.72 -3.14
CA PRO A 543 30.22 40.43 -3.51
C PRO A 543 30.91 39.71 -4.68
N ARG A 544 31.28 40.47 -5.71
CA ARG A 544 31.84 39.90 -6.94
C ARG A 544 33.32 39.58 -6.80
N ASP A 545 34.05 40.42 -6.09
CA ASP A 545 35.47 40.28 -5.81
C ASP A 545 35.82 40.95 -4.46
N SER A 546 37.09 40.87 -4.06
CA SER A 546 37.60 41.42 -2.80
C SER A 546 37.52 42.94 -2.65
N SER A 547 37.13 43.68 -3.70
CA SER A 547 36.91 45.13 -3.63
C SER A 547 35.46 45.53 -3.33
N ASP A 548 34.50 44.59 -3.46
CA ASP A 548 33.10 44.83 -3.13
C ASP A 548 32.86 44.81 -1.61
N SER A 549 32.15 45.82 -1.11
CA SER A 549 31.72 45.85 0.30
C SER A 549 30.46 44.98 0.48
N PRO A 550 30.47 43.98 1.38
CA PRO A 550 29.30 43.15 1.63
C PRO A 550 28.10 43.97 2.08
N VAL A 551 26.91 43.64 1.56
CA VAL A 551 25.62 44.19 2.01
C VAL A 551 24.77 43.04 2.51
N PRO A 552 24.85 42.69 3.81
CA PRO A 552 24.22 41.49 4.34
C PRO A 552 22.70 41.52 4.17
N GLN A 553 22.16 40.44 3.58
CA GLN A 553 20.74 40.20 3.44
C GLN A 553 20.48 38.70 3.62
N VAL A 554 19.60 38.31 4.53
CA VAL A 554 19.24 36.89 4.70
C VAL A 554 18.36 36.46 3.53
N LEU A 555 18.99 35.90 2.49
CA LEU A 555 18.37 35.39 1.27
C LEU A 555 18.13 33.87 1.37
N ILE A 556 19.11 33.15 1.93
CA ILE A 556 19.08 31.70 2.09
C ILE A 556 19.15 31.40 3.60
N PRO A 557 18.04 30.95 4.22
CA PRO A 557 18.03 30.62 5.63
C PRO A 557 18.97 29.44 5.93
N LYS A 558 19.42 29.30 7.18
CA LYS A 558 20.17 28.10 7.58
C LYS A 558 19.30 26.87 7.29
N PRO A 559 19.82 25.86 6.58
CA PRO A 559 19.03 24.70 6.20
C PRO A 559 18.62 23.89 7.43
N VAL A 560 17.34 23.53 7.52
CA VAL A 560 16.90 22.40 8.34
C VAL A 560 17.40 21.15 7.62
N LYS A 561 18.25 20.34 8.25
CA LYS A 561 18.85 19.14 7.60
C LYS A 561 17.74 18.23 7.02
N PRO A 562 17.71 17.96 5.70
CA PRO A 562 16.87 16.89 5.13
C PRO A 562 17.30 15.53 5.71
N ARG A 563 16.34 14.63 5.97
CA ARG A 563 16.63 13.27 6.47
C ARG A 563 17.05 12.37 5.29
N ASP A 564 18.35 12.29 5.06
CA ASP A 564 18.99 11.52 3.98
C ASP A 564 19.10 10.00 4.22
N THR A 565 18.44 9.45 5.25
CA THR A 565 18.57 8.03 5.59
C THR A 565 17.22 7.47 5.99
N PHE A 566 16.78 6.37 5.33
CA PHE A 566 15.72 5.53 5.88
C PHE A 566 16.03 5.26 7.36
N ARG A 567 15.02 5.39 8.22
CA ARG A 567 15.17 4.96 9.61
C ARG A 567 15.39 3.45 9.61
N VAL A 568 16.55 2.98 10.06
CA VAL A 568 16.84 1.55 10.11
C VAL A 568 16.62 1.06 11.54
N ARG A 569 15.55 0.28 11.75
CA ARG A 569 15.33 -0.43 13.01
C ARG A 569 16.28 -1.62 13.07
N LYS A 570 17.35 -1.51 13.86
CA LYS A 570 18.33 -2.59 14.05
C LYS A 570 17.89 -3.53 15.18
N ASP A 571 18.43 -4.75 15.18
CA ASP A 571 18.29 -5.63 16.34
C ASP A 571 18.99 -4.97 17.54
N ILE A 572 18.31 -4.88 18.69
CA ILE A 572 18.86 -4.27 19.90
C ILE A 572 20.15 -4.97 20.35
N MET A 573 20.28 -6.27 20.07
CA MET A 573 21.49 -7.06 20.36
C MET A 573 22.66 -6.74 19.41
N SER A 574 22.40 -6.04 18.30
CA SER A 574 23.41 -5.60 17.32
C SER A 574 23.89 -4.16 17.53
N LEU A 575 23.21 -3.41 18.40
CA LEU A 575 23.56 -2.01 18.65
C LEU A 575 24.89 -1.89 19.40
N SER A 576 25.67 -0.88 19.05
CA SER A 576 26.83 -0.46 19.83
C SER A 576 26.39 0.15 21.17
N LYS A 577 27.32 0.20 22.13
CA LYS A 577 27.07 0.86 23.42
C LYS A 577 26.64 2.33 23.28
N GLN A 578 27.19 3.02 22.28
CA GLN A 578 26.82 4.40 21.98
C GLN A 578 25.38 4.49 21.45
N GLU A 579 25.00 3.65 20.50
CA GLU A 579 23.62 3.62 19.98
C GLU A 579 22.60 3.26 21.07
N ILE A 580 22.96 2.35 21.99
CA ILE A 580 22.11 2.02 23.16
C ILE A 580 21.98 3.23 24.08
N ALA A 581 23.08 3.92 24.39
CA ALA A 581 23.06 5.12 25.24
C ALA A 581 22.25 6.26 24.61
N GLU A 582 22.32 6.43 23.28
CA GLU A 582 21.49 7.37 22.54
C GLU A 582 20.01 7.01 22.62
N TYR A 583 19.65 5.74 22.43
CA TYR A 583 18.27 5.29 22.58
C TYR A 583 17.75 5.49 24.01
N GLN A 584 18.54 5.12 25.03
CA GLN A 584 18.23 5.36 26.44
C GLN A 584 17.99 6.85 26.70
N ALA A 585 18.90 7.71 26.25
CA ALA A 585 18.77 9.16 26.41
C ALA A 585 17.50 9.72 25.77
N LYS A 586 17.02 9.16 24.64
CA LYS A 586 15.74 9.60 24.07
C LYS A 586 14.54 9.25 24.96
N LEU A 587 14.54 8.08 25.57
CA LEU A 587 13.48 7.69 26.51
C LEU A 587 13.54 8.56 27.78
N ASP A 588 14.74 8.80 28.30
CA ASP A 588 14.96 9.66 29.48
C ASP A 588 14.56 11.12 29.20
N ASP A 589 15.23 11.79 28.26
CA ASP A 589 15.08 13.24 28.06
C ASP A 589 13.77 13.63 27.34
N VAL A 590 13.33 12.84 26.35
CA VAL A 590 12.19 13.20 25.49
C VAL A 590 10.89 12.62 26.01
N LEU A 591 10.87 11.34 26.38
CA LEU A 591 9.65 10.69 26.87
C LEU A 591 9.46 10.84 28.39
N GLN A 592 10.55 11.06 29.14
CA GLN A 592 10.54 11.21 30.60
C GLN A 592 9.86 10.00 31.26
N VAL A 593 10.42 8.81 31.01
CA VAL A 593 9.84 7.54 31.45
C VAL A 593 9.74 7.39 32.98
N ASP A 594 10.50 8.18 33.73
CA ASP A 594 10.57 8.16 35.20
C ASP A 594 9.62 9.19 35.87
N ALA A 595 8.81 9.92 35.09
CA ALA A 595 7.93 10.97 35.57
C ALA A 595 6.44 10.67 35.32
N LEU A 596 5.59 11.01 36.30
CA LEU A 596 4.13 10.97 36.13
C LEU A 596 3.65 12.16 35.29
N GLY A 597 2.60 11.93 34.47
CA GLY A 597 2.07 12.94 33.56
C GLY A 597 3.01 13.30 32.41
N SER A 598 4.05 12.49 32.18
CA SER A 598 4.96 12.64 31.06
C SER A 598 4.39 12.12 29.74
N LYS A 599 5.11 12.37 28.65
CA LYS A 599 4.77 11.80 27.35
C LYS A 599 4.80 10.27 27.37
N TRP A 600 5.65 9.64 28.18
CA TRP A 600 5.64 8.20 28.39
C TRP A 600 4.32 7.69 28.97
N GLN A 601 3.77 8.36 29.98
CA GLN A 601 2.49 7.97 30.57
C GLN A 601 1.34 8.14 29.56
N GLU A 602 1.33 9.24 28.80
CA GLU A 602 0.35 9.45 27.71
C GLU A 602 0.39 8.34 26.65
N LEU A 603 1.59 7.85 26.31
CA LEU A 603 1.78 6.75 25.36
C LEU A 603 1.27 5.41 25.91
N GLY A 604 1.52 5.14 27.20
CA GLY A 604 0.96 3.98 27.89
C GLY A 604 -0.57 3.99 27.89
N ASP A 605 -1.17 5.14 28.21
CA ASP A 605 -2.63 5.34 28.17
C ASP A 605 -3.20 5.27 26.74
N LEU A 606 -2.46 5.76 25.74
CA LEU A 606 -2.84 5.67 24.33
C LEU A 606 -3.03 4.20 23.94
N HIS A 607 -2.08 3.34 24.24
CA HIS A 607 -2.21 1.90 24.00
C HIS A 607 -3.38 1.29 24.77
N ALA A 608 -3.44 1.52 26.09
CA ALA A 608 -4.44 0.92 26.96
C ALA A 608 -5.89 1.20 26.51
N ASN A 609 -6.15 2.38 25.93
CA ASN A 609 -7.50 2.82 25.59
C ASN A 609 -7.88 2.63 24.11
N TRP A 610 -6.91 2.58 23.19
CA TRP A 610 -7.18 2.63 21.75
C TRP A 610 -6.72 1.43 20.97
N CYS A 611 -5.86 0.58 21.54
CA CYS A 611 -5.31 -0.55 20.83
C CYS A 611 -6.41 -1.57 20.45
N PRO A 612 -6.55 -1.90 19.15
CA PRO A 612 -7.41 -2.99 18.72
C PRO A 612 -6.76 -4.35 18.96
N HIS A 613 -7.58 -5.34 19.34
CA HIS A 613 -7.15 -6.73 19.50
C HIS A 613 -8.11 -7.72 18.84
N TYR A 614 -7.55 -8.85 18.42
CA TYR A 614 -8.20 -9.99 17.75
C TYR A 614 -8.86 -9.63 16.40
N GLN A 615 -8.27 -8.68 15.67
CA GLN A 615 -8.74 -8.25 14.34
C GLN A 615 -7.59 -7.87 13.41
N GLU A 616 -7.87 -7.70 12.11
CA GLU A 616 -6.86 -7.35 11.09
C GLU A 616 -6.00 -6.14 11.47
N ALA A 617 -6.62 -5.15 12.11
CA ALA A 617 -5.98 -3.89 12.47
C ALA A 617 -4.90 -4.02 13.56
N THR A 618 -4.85 -5.10 14.36
CA THR A 618 -4.00 -5.19 15.56
C THR A 618 -2.54 -4.83 15.26
N LEU A 619 -1.86 -5.58 14.39
CA LEU A 619 -0.43 -5.35 14.10
C LEU A 619 -0.17 -4.02 13.40
N LEU A 620 -1.10 -3.59 12.55
CA LEU A 620 -0.99 -2.35 11.77
C LEU A 620 -1.19 -1.11 12.65
N TRP A 621 -2.02 -1.21 13.68
CA TRP A 621 -2.15 -0.18 14.71
C TRP A 621 -0.86 -0.04 15.52
N HIS A 622 -0.24 -1.16 15.91
CA HIS A 622 1.07 -1.13 16.58
C HIS A 622 2.17 -0.56 15.68
N ARG A 623 2.15 -0.83 14.37
CA ARG A 623 3.02 -0.16 13.40
C ARG A 623 2.83 1.36 13.42
N ALA A 624 1.58 1.84 13.39
CA ALA A 624 1.28 3.26 13.49
C ALA A 624 1.75 3.88 14.82
N TYR A 625 1.56 3.16 15.92
CA TYR A 625 2.06 3.55 17.25
C TYR A 625 3.59 3.70 17.25
N LEU A 626 4.33 2.73 16.71
CA LEU A 626 5.79 2.80 16.63
C LEU A 626 6.26 3.99 15.79
N LEU A 627 5.63 4.23 14.63
CA LEU A 627 5.94 5.38 13.78
C LEU A 627 5.72 6.72 14.51
N TYR A 628 4.65 6.82 15.28
CA TYR A 628 4.37 7.99 16.10
C TYR A 628 5.44 8.17 17.20
N VAL A 629 5.82 7.11 17.91
CA VAL A 629 6.88 7.19 18.93
C VAL A 629 8.23 7.55 18.30
N GLU A 630 8.61 6.95 17.16
CA GLU A 630 9.83 7.27 16.41
C GLU A 630 9.87 8.71 15.90
N LYS A 631 8.70 9.31 15.64
CA LYS A 631 8.57 10.72 15.33
C LYS A 631 8.86 11.58 16.56
N LEU A 632 8.37 11.21 17.74
CA LEU A 632 8.61 11.92 19.00
C LEU A 632 10.08 11.86 19.42
N VAL A 633 10.68 10.67 19.46
CA VAL A 633 12.06 10.47 19.94
C VAL A 633 13.14 10.79 18.90
N ASP A 634 12.73 10.97 17.64
CA ASP A 634 13.61 11.13 16.48
C ASP A 634 14.67 10.02 16.36
N PHE A 635 14.33 8.79 16.73
CA PHE A 635 15.25 7.65 16.74
C PHE A 635 14.52 6.38 16.27
N PRO A 636 15.10 5.54 15.41
CA PRO A 636 14.49 4.27 15.01
C PRO A 636 14.43 3.32 16.21
N ILE A 637 13.24 2.86 16.58
CA ILE A 637 13.10 1.95 17.73
C ILE A 637 13.79 0.62 17.36
N PRO A 638 14.78 0.15 18.13
CA PRO A 638 15.44 -1.12 17.83
C PRO A 638 14.51 -2.29 18.16
N TYR A 639 14.48 -3.30 17.30
CA TYR A 639 13.69 -4.49 17.53
C TYR A 639 14.45 -5.50 18.41
N TRP A 640 13.73 -6.23 19.26
CA TRP A 640 14.30 -7.37 19.97
C TRP A 640 13.93 -8.67 19.25
N ASN A 641 14.92 -9.34 18.64
CA ASN A 641 14.63 -10.55 17.88
C ASN A 641 14.32 -11.76 18.78
N THR A 642 13.06 -11.88 19.18
CA THR A 642 12.57 -13.03 19.94
C THR A 642 12.52 -14.32 19.11
N TYR A 643 12.64 -14.23 17.79
CA TYR A 643 12.49 -15.33 16.85
C TYR A 643 13.83 -15.90 16.33
N ALA A 644 14.97 -15.41 16.84
CA ALA A 644 16.27 -15.98 16.51
C ALA A 644 16.38 -17.42 17.03
N THR A 645 16.94 -18.33 16.22
CA THR A 645 17.07 -19.76 16.54
C THR A 645 17.70 -20.00 17.92
N GLU A 646 18.68 -19.18 18.28
CA GLU A 646 19.42 -19.35 19.53
C GLU A 646 18.68 -18.84 20.78
N THR A 647 17.62 -18.03 20.64
CA THR A 647 16.89 -17.50 21.81
C THR A 647 16.19 -18.61 22.60
N ALA A 648 15.93 -19.76 21.97
CA ALA A 648 15.41 -20.97 22.61
C ALA A 648 16.48 -21.80 23.37
N CYS A 649 17.75 -21.39 23.30
CA CYS A 649 18.87 -22.04 24.00
C CYS A 649 19.29 -21.20 25.21
N ALA A 650 18.99 -21.66 26.42
CA ALA A 650 19.29 -20.92 27.66
C ALA A 650 20.78 -20.58 27.90
N LYS A 651 21.70 -21.17 27.13
CA LYS A 651 23.13 -20.87 27.17
C LYS A 651 23.58 -19.83 26.13
N SER A 652 22.71 -19.47 25.18
CA SER A 652 23.03 -18.46 24.17
C SER A 652 23.04 -17.06 24.81
N PRO A 653 23.95 -16.17 24.39
CA PRO A 653 23.90 -14.76 24.79
C PRO A 653 22.66 -14.02 24.24
N LEU A 654 21.92 -14.62 23.28
CA LEU A 654 20.68 -14.06 22.73
C LEU A 654 19.43 -14.52 23.49
N ALA A 655 19.57 -15.43 24.47
CA ALA A 655 18.44 -15.96 25.22
C ALA A 655 18.06 -15.08 26.41
N GLY A 656 16.77 -15.05 26.75
CA GLY A 656 16.24 -14.25 27.85
C GLY A 656 15.93 -12.80 27.46
N ILE A 657 15.73 -11.97 28.48
CA ILE A 657 15.56 -10.51 28.30
C ILE A 657 16.93 -9.91 27.96
N PRO A 658 17.04 -9.05 26.92
CA PRO A 658 18.31 -8.45 26.55
C PRO A 658 18.96 -7.68 27.72
N PRO A 659 20.30 -7.79 27.94
CA PRO A 659 20.95 -7.22 29.12
C PRO A 659 20.75 -5.72 29.31
N MET A 660 20.63 -4.94 28.23
CA MET A 660 20.38 -3.48 28.30
C MET A 660 19.05 -3.11 28.94
N PHE A 661 18.09 -4.03 29.06
CA PHE A 661 16.85 -3.84 29.82
C PHE A 661 17.02 -4.20 31.31
N LEU A 662 18.14 -4.79 31.70
CA LEU A 662 18.46 -5.27 33.04
C LEU A 662 19.54 -4.44 33.73
N ASP A 663 20.33 -3.64 33.01
CA ASP A 663 21.35 -2.79 33.64
C ASP A 663 20.71 -1.73 34.56
N ASP A 664 21.30 -1.46 35.73
CA ASP A 664 20.75 -0.49 36.70
C ASP A 664 20.95 0.96 36.24
N THR A 665 22.05 1.23 35.54
CA THR A 665 22.44 2.59 35.14
C THR A 665 22.95 2.61 33.72
N TYR A 666 22.98 3.80 33.14
CA TYR A 666 23.66 4.06 31.88
C TYR A 666 24.44 5.38 31.97
N ILE A 667 25.35 5.57 31.01
CA ILE A 667 26.10 6.82 30.89
C ILE A 667 25.41 7.66 29.83
N HIS A 668 24.90 8.82 30.21
CA HIS A 668 24.18 9.70 29.33
C HIS A 668 25.12 10.32 28.28
N PRO A 669 24.81 10.23 26.97
CA PRO A 669 25.75 10.57 25.90
C PRO A 669 26.05 12.06 25.77
N ALA A 670 25.18 12.96 26.27
CA ALA A 670 25.36 14.41 26.13
C ALA A 670 26.18 15.06 27.26
N ASP A 671 26.12 14.50 28.48
CA ASP A 671 26.72 15.10 29.68
C ASP A 671 27.57 14.12 30.50
N GLU A 672 27.72 12.87 30.01
CA GLU A 672 28.48 11.78 30.62
C GLU A 672 28.04 11.43 32.06
N SER A 673 26.87 11.90 32.48
CA SER A 673 26.33 11.60 33.81
C SER A 673 25.87 10.14 33.91
N VAL A 674 26.09 9.53 35.08
CA VAL A 674 25.54 8.19 35.38
C VAL A 674 24.11 8.37 35.86
N ARG A 675 23.14 7.87 35.10
CA ARG A 675 21.70 7.98 35.39
C ARG A 675 21.05 6.60 35.53
N PRO A 676 19.92 6.49 36.24
CA PRO A 676 19.10 5.27 36.22
C PRO A 676 18.77 4.87 34.78
N ASN A 677 18.85 3.58 34.47
CA ASN A 677 18.57 3.10 33.12
C ASN A 677 17.07 3.22 32.79
N PRO A 678 16.66 4.05 31.81
CA PRO A 678 15.26 4.25 31.47
C PRO A 678 14.61 2.99 30.88
N LEU A 679 15.40 2.05 30.34
CA LEU A 679 14.90 0.75 29.84
C LEU A 679 14.54 -0.22 30.98
N ARG A 680 15.04 0.03 32.20
CA ARG A 680 14.74 -0.77 33.39
C ARG A 680 13.77 -0.06 34.34
N TYR A 681 13.97 1.24 34.55
CA TYR A 681 13.26 2.04 35.55
C TYR A 681 12.29 3.04 34.93
N ALA A 682 11.33 2.54 34.14
CA ALA A 682 10.18 3.33 33.70
C ALA A 682 9.05 3.23 34.73
N LEU A 683 8.38 4.34 35.05
CA LEU A 683 7.20 4.31 35.91
C LEU A 683 6.08 3.52 35.25
N SER A 684 5.49 2.61 36.03
CA SER A 684 4.31 1.85 35.61
C SER A 684 3.05 2.73 35.65
N LEU A 685 1.89 2.18 35.28
CA LEU A 685 0.61 2.90 35.23
C LEU A 685 0.33 3.61 36.56
N GLY A 686 0.31 4.95 36.54
CA GLY A 686 0.07 5.77 37.74
C GLY A 686 1.14 5.59 38.83
N GLY A 687 2.35 5.13 38.46
CA GLY A 687 3.46 4.93 39.39
C GLY A 687 3.27 3.72 40.30
N LYS A 688 2.55 2.68 39.83
CA LYS A 688 2.35 1.45 40.57
C LYS A 688 2.33 0.26 39.61
N SER A 689 3.26 -0.68 39.79
CA SER A 689 3.29 -1.93 39.02
C SER A 689 2.02 -2.75 39.22
N LYS A 690 1.71 -3.63 38.26
CA LYS A 690 0.54 -4.51 38.29
C LYS A 690 0.51 -5.40 39.52
N ASP A 691 1.67 -5.90 39.95
CA ASP A 691 1.80 -6.68 41.18
C ASP A 691 1.82 -5.82 42.46
N GLY A 692 1.85 -4.50 42.32
CA GLY A 692 1.86 -3.52 43.41
C GLY A 692 3.16 -3.49 44.22
N SER A 693 4.23 -4.14 43.75
CA SER A 693 5.50 -4.26 44.47
C SER A 693 6.47 -3.10 44.23
N SER A 694 6.28 -2.33 43.16
CA SER A 694 7.19 -1.26 42.73
C SER A 694 6.42 -0.07 42.15
N GLN A 695 7.06 1.09 42.10
CA GLN A 695 6.57 2.22 41.31
C GLN A 695 6.96 2.11 39.82
N PHE A 696 8.06 1.40 39.55
CA PHE A 696 8.55 1.10 38.21
C PHE A 696 7.98 -0.22 37.71
N VAL A 697 8.04 -0.41 36.39
CA VAL A 697 7.57 -1.64 35.77
C VAL A 697 8.25 -2.89 36.33
N THR A 698 7.48 -3.96 36.51
CA THR A 698 8.00 -5.24 37.00
C THR A 698 7.94 -6.33 35.94
N ARG A 699 9.03 -7.08 35.84
CA ARG A 699 9.19 -8.22 34.93
C ARG A 699 9.28 -9.53 35.71
N ASN A 700 9.24 -10.66 35.02
CA ASN A 700 9.27 -11.96 35.67
C ASN A 700 10.58 -12.15 36.47
N PRO A 701 10.53 -12.35 37.80
CA PRO A 701 11.72 -12.42 38.63
C PRO A 701 12.69 -13.54 38.23
N VAL A 702 12.19 -14.64 37.66
CA VAL A 702 13.04 -15.75 37.20
C VAL A 702 13.96 -15.31 36.05
N LEU A 703 13.48 -14.43 35.18
CA LEU A 703 14.24 -13.88 34.05
C LEU A 703 15.19 -12.75 34.46
N VAL A 704 14.90 -12.06 35.56
CA VAL A 704 15.66 -10.88 36.03
C VAL A 704 16.69 -11.23 37.09
N GLU A 705 16.32 -12.01 38.12
CA GLU A 705 17.11 -12.18 39.33
C GLU A 705 17.95 -13.47 39.35
N ARG A 706 17.55 -14.49 38.57
CA ARG A 706 18.18 -15.82 38.57
C ARG A 706 18.52 -16.34 37.17
N PRO A 707 19.31 -15.59 36.39
CA PRO A 707 19.80 -16.08 35.11
C PRO A 707 20.52 -17.42 35.29
N SER A 708 20.27 -18.35 34.36
CA SER A 708 20.88 -19.69 34.34
C SER A 708 20.48 -20.64 35.49
N SER A 709 19.30 -20.42 36.10
CA SER A 709 18.65 -21.40 36.99
C SER A 709 17.80 -22.42 36.22
N ALA A 710 17.50 -23.58 36.81
CA ALA A 710 16.64 -24.59 36.16
C ALA A 710 15.23 -24.06 35.81
N ASP A 711 14.72 -23.09 36.58
CA ASP A 711 13.46 -22.42 36.29
C ASP A 711 13.60 -21.39 35.15
N SER A 712 14.72 -20.66 35.09
CA SER A 712 15.07 -19.80 33.95
C SER A 712 15.21 -20.60 32.67
N ASP A 713 15.91 -21.75 32.71
CA ASP A 713 16.08 -22.64 31.56
C ASP A 713 14.73 -23.17 31.06
N ARG A 714 13.82 -23.53 31.97
CA ARG A 714 12.46 -23.96 31.63
C ARG A 714 11.67 -22.83 30.98
N LYS A 715 11.78 -21.62 31.51
CA LYS A 715 11.06 -20.46 30.99
C LYS A 715 11.60 -20.04 29.62
N ILE A 716 12.91 -20.01 29.41
CA ILE A 716 13.53 -19.80 28.10
C ILE A 716 13.12 -20.91 27.12
N GLY A 717 13.01 -22.16 27.59
CA GLY A 717 12.60 -23.30 26.77
C GLY A 717 11.22 -23.15 26.09
N LEU A 718 10.35 -22.26 26.58
CA LEU A 718 9.06 -21.94 25.95
C LEU A 718 9.22 -21.31 24.56
N PHE A 719 10.34 -20.67 24.27
CA PHE A 719 10.60 -20.08 22.95
C PHE A 719 10.60 -21.13 21.84
N LYS A 720 10.87 -22.41 22.13
CA LYS A 720 10.70 -23.49 21.14
C LYS A 720 9.26 -23.54 20.62
N ASN A 721 8.29 -23.46 21.53
CA ASN A 721 6.87 -23.45 21.17
C ASN A 721 6.50 -22.15 20.44
N TYR A 722 7.03 -21.01 20.89
CA TYR A 722 6.75 -19.73 20.25
C TYR A 722 7.33 -19.65 18.85
N HIS A 723 8.53 -20.21 18.62
CA HIS A 723 9.12 -20.33 17.29
C HIS A 723 8.27 -21.20 16.37
N GLU A 724 7.72 -22.32 16.87
CA GLU A 724 6.79 -23.15 16.09
C GLU A 724 5.50 -22.39 15.74
N GLN A 725 4.94 -21.63 16.68
CA GLN A 725 3.75 -20.81 16.47
C GLN A 725 3.98 -19.71 15.43
N ILE A 726 5.07 -18.94 15.55
CA ILE A 726 5.46 -17.91 14.56
C ILE A 726 5.70 -18.55 13.19
N SER A 727 6.41 -19.68 13.14
CA SER A 727 6.64 -20.40 11.87
C SER A 727 5.34 -20.85 11.22
N ARG A 728 4.35 -21.29 12.02
CA ARG A 728 3.02 -21.68 11.55
C ARG A 728 2.25 -20.47 11.02
N ALA A 729 2.38 -19.29 11.65
CA ALA A 729 1.79 -18.05 11.16
C ALA A 729 2.44 -17.63 9.83
N LEU A 730 3.77 -17.56 9.75
CA LEU A 730 4.50 -17.13 8.55
C LEU A 730 4.22 -18.04 7.33
N LYS A 731 3.90 -19.32 7.55
CA LYS A 731 3.53 -20.27 6.48
C LYS A 731 2.11 -20.10 5.95
N LYS A 732 1.30 -19.18 6.48
CA LYS A 732 -0.03 -18.88 5.95
C LYS A 732 0.07 -18.16 4.62
N SER A 733 -0.91 -18.37 3.76
CA SER A 733 -0.96 -17.73 2.44
C SER A 733 -1.70 -16.39 2.43
N ARG A 734 -2.38 -16.04 3.52
CA ARG A 734 -3.21 -14.83 3.63
C ARG A 734 -2.97 -14.10 4.94
N PHE A 735 -2.98 -12.77 4.88
CA PHE A 735 -2.90 -11.92 6.07
C PHE A 735 -4.18 -12.04 6.92
N THR A 736 -5.33 -11.90 6.26
CA THR A 736 -6.69 -11.92 6.81
C THR A 736 -7.65 -12.53 5.78
N SER A 737 -8.67 -13.25 6.25
CA SER A 737 -9.79 -13.73 5.43
C SER A 737 -10.94 -12.72 5.40
N PRO A 738 -11.77 -12.66 4.34
CA PRO A 738 -12.90 -11.73 4.26
C PRO A 738 -13.85 -11.80 5.46
N ASP A 739 -14.09 -13.00 6.00
CA ASP A 739 -14.91 -13.19 7.20
C ASP A 739 -14.24 -12.58 8.44
N ALA A 740 -12.92 -12.75 8.60
CA ALA A 740 -12.18 -12.14 9.71
C ALA A 740 -12.09 -10.62 9.58
N ALA A 741 -11.96 -10.09 8.36
CA ALA A 741 -11.92 -8.66 8.05
C ALA A 741 -13.23 -7.93 8.41
N GLN A 742 -14.37 -8.62 8.35
CA GLN A 742 -15.69 -8.06 8.66
C GLN A 742 -16.05 -8.14 10.16
N ASN A 743 -15.30 -8.88 10.96
CA ASN A 743 -15.56 -9.01 12.38
C ASN A 743 -14.90 -7.88 13.17
N PHE A 744 -15.71 -7.23 14.01
CA PHE A 744 -15.18 -6.35 15.04
C PHE A 744 -14.45 -7.21 16.08
N GLY A 745 -13.18 -6.88 16.36
CA GLY A 745 -12.37 -7.53 17.39
C GLY A 745 -12.97 -7.39 18.80
N LYS A 746 -12.21 -7.76 19.83
CA LYS A 746 -12.72 -7.58 21.21
C LYS A 746 -12.52 -6.13 21.66
N PRO A 747 -13.52 -5.51 22.32
CA PRO A 747 -13.33 -4.21 22.96
C PRO A 747 -12.18 -4.26 23.97
N TRP A 748 -11.36 -3.20 24.01
CA TRP A 748 -10.17 -3.07 24.86
C TRP A 748 -10.41 -3.45 26.34
N GLY A 749 -11.58 -3.11 26.89
CA GLY A 749 -11.95 -3.40 28.29
C GLY A 749 -12.32 -4.87 28.58
N ASN A 750 -12.35 -5.74 27.57
CA ASN A 750 -12.77 -7.15 27.69
C ASN A 750 -11.63 -8.14 27.40
N ILE A 751 -10.39 -7.66 27.34
CA ILE A 751 -9.22 -8.51 27.10
C ILE A 751 -8.74 -9.08 28.45
N PRO A 752 -8.76 -10.42 28.64
CA PRO A 752 -8.25 -11.02 29.87
C PRO A 752 -6.72 -10.94 29.92
N ASP A 753 -6.16 -10.98 31.14
CA ASP A 753 -4.71 -11.13 31.33
C ASP A 753 -4.15 -12.28 30.49
N THR A 754 -3.00 -12.05 29.87
CA THR A 754 -2.36 -13.06 29.04
C THR A 754 -1.78 -14.21 29.88
N THR A 755 -1.69 -15.40 29.27
CA THR A 755 -1.10 -16.59 29.88
C THR A 755 0.11 -17.06 29.06
N ASP A 756 1.05 -17.78 29.67
CA ASP A 756 2.26 -18.28 28.95
C ASP A 756 1.91 -19.25 27.80
N ASN A 757 0.66 -19.73 27.74
CA ASN A 757 0.13 -20.65 26.75
C ASN A 757 -1.39 -20.42 26.55
N GLN A 758 -1.76 -19.30 25.95
CA GLN A 758 -3.14 -18.98 25.60
C GLN A 758 -3.73 -19.99 24.61
N SER A 759 -4.98 -20.39 24.86
CA SER A 759 -5.69 -21.36 24.03
C SER A 759 -5.99 -20.79 22.64
N GLU A 760 -5.77 -21.61 21.61
CA GLU A 760 -6.18 -21.30 20.22
C GLU A 760 -7.68 -20.96 20.14
N SER A 761 -8.51 -21.48 21.06
CA SER A 761 -9.97 -21.23 21.08
C SER A 761 -10.39 -19.78 21.37
N LEU A 762 -9.47 -18.94 21.86
CA LEU A 762 -9.72 -17.51 22.07
C LEU A 762 -9.72 -16.69 20.77
N HIS A 763 -9.18 -17.28 19.68
CA HIS A 763 -9.02 -16.67 18.36
C HIS A 763 -10.00 -17.31 17.37
N SER A 764 -10.83 -16.50 16.73
CA SER A 764 -11.96 -17.00 15.93
C SER A 764 -11.56 -17.57 14.56
N PHE A 765 -10.37 -17.26 14.05
CA PHE A 765 -9.92 -17.64 12.70
C PHE A 765 -8.48 -18.19 12.68
N PRO A 766 -8.25 -19.47 13.03
CA PRO A 766 -6.91 -20.06 13.17
C PRO A 766 -6.19 -20.33 11.83
N PHE A 767 -6.73 -19.81 10.72
CA PHE A 767 -6.21 -19.99 9.37
C PHE A 767 -5.50 -18.75 8.83
N ASP A 768 -5.69 -17.59 9.46
CA ASP A 768 -5.15 -16.30 9.03
C ASP A 768 -3.83 -15.98 9.76
N PHE A 769 -2.92 -15.27 9.08
CA PHE A 769 -1.65 -14.85 9.68
C PHE A 769 -1.89 -13.97 10.93
N HIS A 770 -2.72 -12.92 10.83
CA HIS A 770 -2.87 -11.93 11.91
C HIS A 770 -3.36 -12.55 13.22
N GLN A 771 -4.30 -13.50 13.18
CA GLN A 771 -4.80 -14.16 14.40
C GLN A 771 -3.74 -15.08 15.04
N LEU A 772 -2.98 -15.81 14.21
CA LEU A 772 -1.97 -16.74 14.74
C LEU A 772 -0.74 -16.02 15.29
N ILE A 773 -0.34 -14.92 14.66
CA ILE A 773 0.77 -14.11 15.15
C ILE A 773 0.36 -13.32 16.40
N GLU A 774 -0.90 -12.86 16.50
CA GLU A 774 -1.42 -12.22 17.71
C GLU A 774 -1.46 -13.20 18.90
N GLN A 775 -1.81 -14.47 18.69
CA GLN A 775 -1.80 -15.47 19.75
C GLN A 775 -0.42 -15.65 20.40
N VAL A 776 0.63 -15.76 19.58
CA VAL A 776 1.99 -15.90 20.12
C VAL A 776 2.50 -14.59 20.72
N ASN A 777 2.05 -13.45 20.19
CA ASN A 777 2.26 -12.14 20.82
C ASN A 777 1.70 -12.11 22.26
N ASP A 778 0.48 -12.59 22.48
CA ASP A 778 -0.14 -12.66 23.81
C ASP A 778 0.66 -13.56 24.77
N ASN A 779 1.16 -14.71 24.29
CA ASN A 779 2.00 -15.59 25.10
C ASN A 779 3.29 -14.89 25.55
N PHE A 780 3.90 -14.09 24.67
CA PHE A 780 5.11 -13.33 24.95
C PHE A 780 4.90 -12.25 26.00
N HIS A 781 3.78 -11.54 25.93
CA HIS A 781 3.38 -10.54 26.93
C HIS A 781 3.43 -11.11 28.35
N ARG A 782 2.81 -12.28 28.57
CA ARG A 782 2.89 -12.97 29.86
C ARG A 782 4.29 -13.48 30.20
N TRP A 783 5.00 -13.98 29.20
CA TRP A 783 6.33 -14.53 29.39
C TRP A 783 7.26 -13.48 30.01
N VAL A 784 7.20 -12.23 29.54
CA VAL A 784 8.04 -11.14 30.03
C VAL A 784 7.75 -10.81 31.51
N GLY A 785 6.50 -10.67 31.92
CA GLY A 785 6.19 -10.30 33.30
C GLY A 785 4.77 -9.81 33.55
N PRO A 786 4.43 -9.48 34.81
CA PRO A 786 3.08 -9.07 35.20
C PRO A 786 2.60 -7.78 34.52
N ASP A 787 3.46 -6.77 34.36
CA ASP A 787 3.07 -5.52 33.70
C ASP A 787 2.87 -5.73 32.20
N MET A 788 3.79 -6.43 31.53
CA MET A 788 3.64 -6.81 30.12
C MET A 788 2.45 -7.75 29.87
N ALA A 789 1.96 -8.48 30.88
CA ALA A 789 0.86 -9.43 30.74
C ALA A 789 -0.54 -8.78 30.70
N ASP A 790 -0.69 -7.59 31.26
CA ASP A 790 -1.95 -6.86 31.36
C ASP A 790 -1.98 -5.75 30.30
N ASN A 791 -3.02 -5.74 29.47
CA ASN A 791 -3.16 -4.80 28.37
C ASN A 791 -3.14 -3.32 28.83
N SER A 792 -3.58 -3.05 30.06
CA SER A 792 -3.60 -1.72 30.66
C SER A 792 -2.23 -1.26 31.14
N TYR A 793 -1.28 -2.19 31.34
CA TYR A 793 0.06 -1.92 31.89
C TYR A 793 1.17 -2.11 30.86
N THR A 794 0.94 -2.93 29.84
CA THR A 794 1.99 -3.44 28.94
C THR A 794 2.81 -2.36 28.26
N ALA A 795 2.17 -1.29 27.77
CA ALA A 795 2.84 -0.20 27.07
C ALA A 795 3.64 0.74 27.97
N PHE A 796 3.56 0.58 29.30
CA PHE A 796 4.38 1.32 30.26
C PHE A 796 5.77 0.69 30.45
N ASP A 797 6.01 -0.54 29.97
CA ASP A 797 7.33 -1.17 29.97
C ASP A 797 8.08 -0.86 28.65
N PRO A 798 9.27 -0.23 28.67
CA PRO A 798 10.05 0.06 27.46
C PRO A 798 10.35 -1.15 26.58
N ILE A 799 10.35 -2.36 27.13
CA ILE A 799 10.50 -3.60 26.34
C ILE A 799 9.38 -3.78 25.32
N PHE A 800 8.20 -3.20 25.57
CA PHE A 800 7.05 -3.16 24.66
C PHE A 800 7.45 -2.61 23.29
N LEU A 801 8.19 -1.49 23.26
CA LEU A 801 8.60 -0.85 22.00
C LEU A 801 9.47 -1.78 21.15
N SER A 802 10.50 -2.38 21.76
CA SER A 802 11.41 -3.27 21.04
C SER A 802 10.77 -4.61 20.66
N PHE A 803 9.85 -5.11 21.50
CA PHE A 803 9.10 -6.32 21.20
C PHE A 803 8.14 -6.10 20.03
N HIS A 804 7.31 -5.05 20.06
CA HIS A 804 6.39 -4.73 18.98
C HIS A 804 7.11 -4.29 17.71
N SER A 805 8.30 -3.70 17.80
CA SER A 805 9.13 -3.48 16.62
C SER A 805 9.58 -4.78 15.94
N ASN A 806 9.70 -5.89 16.67
CA ASN A 806 9.97 -7.20 16.08
C ASN A 806 8.68 -7.84 15.51
N MET A 807 7.53 -7.64 16.16
CA MET A 807 6.24 -8.06 15.60
C MET A 807 5.95 -7.34 14.27
N ASP A 808 6.24 -6.04 14.21
CA ASP A 808 6.15 -5.25 12.98
C ASP A 808 7.12 -5.76 11.90
N ARG A 809 8.35 -6.13 12.28
CA ARG A 809 9.31 -6.76 11.37
C ARG A 809 8.76 -8.03 10.74
N LEU A 810 8.21 -8.94 11.56
CA LEU A 810 7.63 -10.19 11.08
C LEU A 810 6.41 -9.94 10.17
N ALA A 811 5.55 -8.99 10.54
CA ALA A 811 4.41 -8.58 9.71
C ALA A 811 4.86 -7.96 8.39
N GLY A 812 5.86 -7.06 8.40
CA GLY A 812 6.44 -6.46 7.21
C GLY A 812 7.04 -7.51 6.27
N THR A 813 7.84 -8.45 6.80
CA THR A 813 8.38 -9.57 6.02
C THR A 813 7.27 -10.42 5.40
N PHE A 814 6.16 -10.65 6.12
CA PHE A 814 5.02 -11.38 5.58
C PHE A 814 4.33 -10.62 4.43
N ILE A 815 4.07 -9.32 4.61
CA ILE A 815 3.45 -8.46 3.60
C ILE A 815 4.32 -8.41 2.33
N ASP A 816 5.62 -8.17 2.48
CA ASP A 816 6.57 -8.10 1.35
C ASP A 816 6.67 -9.44 0.59
N ALA A 817 6.57 -10.56 1.31
CA ALA A 817 6.57 -11.89 0.71
C ALA A 817 5.26 -12.25 0.00
N HIS A 818 4.13 -11.58 0.33
CA HIS A 818 2.78 -11.86 -0.16
C HIS A 818 2.12 -10.61 -0.77
N PRO A 819 2.66 -10.05 -1.87
CA PRO A 819 2.08 -8.87 -2.53
C PRO A 819 0.67 -9.09 -3.09
N GLU A 820 0.19 -10.34 -3.15
CA GLU A 820 -1.17 -10.70 -3.54
C GLU A 820 -2.24 -10.49 -2.46
N ASN A 821 -1.84 -10.19 -1.22
CA ASN A 821 -2.80 -10.03 -0.11
C ASN A 821 -3.62 -8.74 -0.25
N GLN A 822 -4.88 -8.83 0.17
CA GLN A 822 -5.82 -7.72 0.22
C GLN A 822 -6.09 -7.35 1.68
N PHE A 823 -6.33 -6.07 1.94
CA PHE A 823 -6.54 -5.51 3.27
C PHE A 823 -7.79 -4.62 3.28
N THR A 824 -8.42 -4.43 4.44
CA THR A 824 -9.51 -3.45 4.58
C THR A 824 -8.96 -2.02 4.62
N SER A 825 -8.64 -1.49 3.43
CA SER A 825 -7.90 -0.22 3.26
C SER A 825 -8.48 0.96 4.04
N ASN A 826 -9.81 1.06 4.20
CA ASN A 826 -10.48 2.19 4.81
C ASN A 826 -10.67 2.08 6.34
N PHE A 827 -10.21 1.00 6.98
CA PHE A 827 -10.37 0.86 8.43
C PHE A 827 -9.50 1.88 9.17
N PRO A 828 -10.08 2.77 10.01
CA PRO A 828 -9.32 3.82 10.68
C PRO A 828 -8.52 3.26 11.86
N LEU A 829 -7.23 3.57 11.90
CA LEU A 829 -6.31 3.27 13.00
C LEU A 829 -6.34 4.42 14.00
N GLN A 830 -7.47 4.61 14.66
CA GLN A 830 -7.63 5.69 15.62
C GLN A 830 -6.66 5.52 16.81
N PRO A 831 -6.11 6.61 17.36
CA PRO A 831 -6.42 8.01 17.06
C PRO A 831 -5.40 8.66 16.11
N PHE A 832 -4.63 7.88 15.34
CA PHE A 832 -3.56 8.41 14.49
C PHE A 832 -4.11 9.21 13.30
N ILE A 833 -3.50 10.36 13.01
CA ILE A 833 -3.79 11.22 11.85
C ILE A 833 -2.47 11.60 11.16
N ASN A 834 -2.57 12.24 9.98
CA ASN A 834 -1.42 12.78 9.24
C ASN A 834 -0.31 11.73 9.04
N SER A 835 -0.67 10.54 8.56
CA SER A 835 0.26 9.42 8.35
C SER A 835 1.06 9.05 9.60
N CYS A 836 0.37 8.82 10.72
CA CYS A 836 0.96 8.47 12.02
C CYS A 836 1.84 9.54 12.66
N THR A 837 1.82 10.79 12.20
CA THR A 837 2.68 11.84 12.77
C THR A 837 2.02 12.66 13.88
N ASP A 838 0.69 12.53 14.05
CA ASP A 838 -0.07 13.26 15.06
C ASP A 838 -1.31 12.45 15.52
N LEU A 839 -2.00 12.93 16.57
CA LEU A 839 -3.15 12.27 17.18
C LEU A 839 -4.40 13.16 17.18
N SER A 840 -5.57 12.56 17.01
CA SER A 840 -6.86 13.22 17.22
C SER A 840 -7.87 12.32 17.91
N TYR A 841 -8.26 12.66 19.13
CA TYR A 841 -9.15 11.79 19.92
C TYR A 841 -10.64 12.01 19.65
N ASN A 842 -11.03 13.19 19.13
CA ASN A 842 -12.43 13.63 19.08
C ASN A 842 -12.89 14.08 17.70
N ASP A 843 -12.15 13.80 16.62
CA ASP A 843 -12.56 14.24 15.28
C ASP A 843 -13.69 13.32 14.76
N PRO A 844 -14.87 13.87 14.42
CA PRO A 844 -15.98 13.05 13.93
C PRO A 844 -15.77 12.55 12.49
N ARG A 845 -14.74 13.02 11.78
CA ARG A 845 -14.49 12.70 10.38
C ARG A 845 -13.57 11.49 10.27
N LEU A 846 -14.15 10.32 10.04
CA LEU A 846 -13.41 9.05 9.95
C LEU A 846 -12.28 9.06 8.90
N TRP A 847 -12.44 9.80 7.80
CA TRP A 847 -11.45 9.93 6.73
C TRP A 847 -10.19 10.71 7.12
N ARG A 848 -10.19 11.43 8.25
CA ARG A 848 -8.97 12.10 8.74
C ARG A 848 -7.98 11.16 9.41
N TYR A 849 -8.46 10.02 9.87
CA TYR A 849 -7.63 9.04 10.54
C TYR A 849 -6.76 8.31 9.53
N THR A 850 -5.52 8.04 9.94
CA THR A 850 -4.66 7.09 9.24
C THR A 850 -5.37 5.75 9.20
N THR A 851 -5.35 5.09 8.05
CA THR A 851 -6.06 3.83 7.85
C THR A 851 -5.13 2.64 7.74
N ILE A 852 -5.69 1.42 7.72
CA ILE A 852 -4.96 0.20 7.35
C ILE A 852 -4.28 0.37 6.00
N GLY A 853 -4.96 0.95 5.00
CA GLY A 853 -4.41 1.17 3.66
C GLY A 853 -3.17 2.05 3.66
N ASP A 854 -3.08 3.02 4.57
CA ASP A 854 -1.93 3.91 4.69
C ASP A 854 -0.67 3.20 5.20
N VAL A 855 -0.83 2.17 6.05
CA VAL A 855 0.30 1.52 6.75
C VAL A 855 0.54 0.06 6.36
N ALA A 856 -0.41 -0.60 5.67
CA ALA A 856 -0.28 -1.94 5.10
C ALA A 856 0.49 -1.92 3.76
N LYS A 857 1.57 -1.14 3.73
CA LYS A 857 2.43 -0.94 2.58
C LYS A 857 3.83 -1.47 2.88
N ASP A 858 4.64 -1.50 1.83
CA ASP A 858 6.07 -1.72 1.93
C ASP A 858 6.70 -0.71 2.91
N THR A 859 7.52 -1.17 3.84
CA THR A 859 8.13 -0.31 4.88
C THR A 859 8.96 0.85 4.32
N ARG A 860 9.53 0.71 3.12
CA ARG A 860 10.26 1.78 2.43
C ARG A 860 9.36 2.96 2.09
N SER A 861 8.09 2.70 1.75
CA SER A 861 7.10 3.76 1.50
C SER A 861 6.74 4.52 2.79
N LEU A 862 6.96 3.90 3.95
CA LEU A 862 6.73 4.48 5.27
C LEU A 862 8.00 5.16 5.83
N GLY A 863 9.09 5.19 5.07
CA GLY A 863 10.32 5.89 5.44
C GLY A 863 11.26 5.12 6.39
N TYR A 864 11.06 3.81 6.58
CA TYR A 864 11.90 2.99 7.44
C TYR A 864 12.22 1.61 6.84
N MET A 865 13.22 0.95 7.42
CA MET A 865 13.68 -0.39 7.03
C MET A 865 14.11 -1.18 8.27
N TYR A 866 14.28 -2.49 8.11
CA TYR A 866 14.84 -3.36 9.15
C TYR A 866 16.31 -3.64 8.88
N GLY A 867 17.14 -3.52 9.92
CA GLY A 867 18.51 -4.03 9.92
C GLY A 867 18.54 -5.55 10.02
N ALA A 868 19.67 -6.16 9.68
CA ALA A 868 19.86 -7.61 9.83
C ALA A 868 19.79 -8.03 11.30
N PRO A 869 19.22 -9.21 11.61
CA PRO A 869 19.12 -9.69 12.99
C PRO A 869 20.49 -10.13 13.52
N ALA A 870 20.70 -10.01 14.83
CA ALA A 870 21.96 -10.41 15.48
C ALA A 870 22.20 -11.92 15.42
N GLY A 871 21.12 -12.71 15.36
CA GLY A 871 21.13 -14.14 15.10
C GLY A 871 20.06 -14.52 14.06
N PRO A 872 20.25 -15.61 13.31
CA PRO A 872 19.31 -16.02 12.26
C PRO A 872 17.95 -16.42 12.85
N ASP A 873 16.87 -16.01 12.18
CA ASP A 873 15.49 -16.41 12.49
C ASP A 873 15.32 -17.93 12.42
N ALA A 874 14.44 -18.50 13.24
CA ALA A 874 14.18 -19.94 13.28
C ALA A 874 13.62 -20.50 11.94
N PHE A 875 12.93 -19.65 11.17
CA PHE A 875 12.53 -19.93 9.79
C PHE A 875 12.51 -18.64 8.98
N THR A 876 13.11 -18.69 7.79
CA THR A 876 13.08 -17.59 6.83
C THR A 876 11.96 -17.83 5.83
N LEU A 877 11.02 -16.90 5.77
CA LEU A 877 9.95 -16.92 4.77
C LEU A 877 10.54 -16.67 3.38
N PRO A 878 10.25 -17.51 2.37
CA PRO A 878 10.69 -17.24 1.00
C PRO A 878 10.11 -15.92 0.49
N SER A 879 10.96 -15.10 -0.13
CA SER A 879 10.56 -13.84 -0.75
C SER A 879 9.52 -14.06 -1.86
N ALA A 880 8.80 -13.00 -2.24
CA ALA A 880 7.87 -13.06 -3.37
C ALA A 880 8.53 -13.58 -4.66
N ALA A 881 9.81 -13.23 -4.87
CA ALA A 881 10.61 -13.71 -6.00
C ALA A 881 10.85 -15.23 -5.94
N GLU A 882 11.29 -15.75 -4.79
CA GLU A 882 11.52 -17.19 -4.58
C GLU A 882 10.23 -18.01 -4.66
N ARG A 883 9.09 -17.39 -4.33
CA ARG A 883 7.74 -17.98 -4.49
C ARG A 883 7.23 -17.94 -5.95
N GLY A 884 8.00 -17.38 -6.90
CA GLY A 884 7.58 -17.22 -8.29
C GLY A 884 6.45 -16.19 -8.48
N ARG A 885 6.26 -15.29 -7.51
CA ARG A 885 5.25 -14.22 -7.50
C ARG A 885 5.89 -12.87 -7.88
N LEU A 886 6.69 -12.85 -8.95
CA LEU A 886 7.44 -11.69 -9.45
C LEU A 886 6.55 -10.60 -10.11
N VAL A 887 5.27 -10.89 -10.32
CA VAL A 887 4.35 -10.00 -11.03
C VAL A 887 3.25 -9.58 -10.05
N PRO A 888 3.09 -8.29 -9.75
CA PRO A 888 1.89 -7.79 -9.09
C PRO A 888 0.67 -8.31 -9.85
N GLN A 889 -0.15 -9.14 -9.21
CA GLN A 889 -1.43 -9.48 -9.80
C GLN A 889 -2.33 -8.26 -9.67
N ALA A 890 -2.49 -7.49 -10.75
CA ALA A 890 -3.51 -6.45 -10.80
C ALA A 890 -4.88 -7.04 -10.46
N SER A 891 -5.49 -6.60 -9.38
CA SER A 891 -6.77 -7.11 -8.82
C SER A 891 -8.00 -6.66 -9.60
N GLY A 892 -7.82 -5.95 -10.72
CA GLY A 892 -8.93 -5.53 -11.58
C GLY A 892 -9.70 -6.70 -12.19
N GLY A 893 -10.95 -6.45 -12.59
CA GLY A 893 -11.80 -7.43 -13.26
C GLY A 893 -11.13 -7.94 -14.54
N ARG A 894 -10.86 -9.25 -14.61
CA ARG A 894 -10.19 -9.91 -15.73
C ARG A 894 -11.18 -10.70 -16.56
N ALA A 895 -10.98 -10.80 -17.88
CA ALA A 895 -11.73 -11.75 -18.69
C ALA A 895 -11.46 -13.20 -18.22
N MET A 896 -12.49 -14.04 -18.33
CA MET A 896 -12.39 -15.46 -17.99
C MET A 896 -12.32 -16.30 -19.27
N ASN A 897 -11.42 -17.29 -19.31
CA ASN A 897 -11.34 -18.27 -20.37
C ASN A 897 -12.58 -19.18 -20.32
N LYS A 898 -13.27 -19.35 -21.45
CA LYS A 898 -14.41 -20.25 -21.60
C LYS A 898 -13.89 -21.65 -21.94
N PRO A 899 -14.00 -22.63 -21.02
CA PRO A 899 -13.47 -23.97 -21.27
C PRO A 899 -14.12 -24.61 -22.50
N ALA A 900 -13.33 -25.26 -23.35
CA ALA A 900 -13.87 -26.03 -24.46
C ALA A 900 -14.72 -27.19 -23.92
N GLY A 901 -16.05 -27.12 -24.10
CA GLY A 901 -16.97 -28.24 -23.85
C GLY A 901 -18.12 -28.04 -22.85
N THR A 902 -18.38 -26.84 -22.32
CA THR A 902 -19.58 -26.63 -21.49
C THR A 902 -20.79 -26.22 -22.35
N LEU A 903 -21.51 -27.23 -22.82
CA LEU A 903 -22.88 -27.12 -23.34
C LEU A 903 -23.83 -26.61 -22.24
N ASN A 904 -24.77 -25.76 -22.64
CA ASN A 904 -25.99 -25.33 -21.94
C ASN A 904 -26.39 -26.22 -20.74
N ARG A 905 -26.40 -25.62 -19.54
CA ARG A 905 -27.41 -25.89 -18.51
C ARG A 905 -27.84 -24.60 -17.85
#